data_AF-A0A2S8FQ17-F1
#
_entry.id   AF-A0A2S8FQ17-F1
#
_cell.length_a   1.000
_cell.length_b   1.000
_cell.length_c   1.000
_cell.angle_alpha   90.00
_cell.angle_beta   90.00
_cell.angle_gamma   90.00
#
_symmetry.space_group_name_H-M   'P 1'
#
loop_
_entity.id
_entity.type
_entity.pdbx_description
1 polymer ?
#
loop_
_entity_poly.entity_id
_entity_poly.type
_entity_poly.pdbx_seq_one_letter_code
_entity_poly.pdbx_strand_id
1 'polypeptide(L)'
;MTELSFSLTISAAAAISLCLIVATFFALRAKARQLRLAPALARKSRRPGQGQHLVQQLESRELLDAGMGNTDLALEGESLTINGTTYENVDMIALAKAIAASGAKMYGADWCPHCTTMKEKFGEGQYYLPFVEVSSPDHATNDIGIAKNITSYPTWIFNEGTANEVRLVGSDPSVEDIVNAAGITIPQGEPIYFAEIPDQLNLKAGQSYHVALDGYSPTGQTLTYTVTTSNGTIETTVLQNNRSLRVSTVRFGDMEFYLFEDEAGNITSRIIDLAESGAYDGMLFHRVYDEFVIQAGQVTDGSTQANLMDSYDPDLRNNKTGMLALAKTYYDDSGTSQFYVIEGDQSSLDFNYPVFGFMTEGEGVRESISKTPTAYSRSGGNPNLSTQPDWNVVVDSVSVFTDTENAVLRLKLPENLPSGETVTVTVSDGQGNTISRTFTVSSVADTQDYRPFFSYVPNVTLQPGGSTTFQLNATSVDGDTLVYTSLSNAPANMSFVVNQQTGVVQINTSVNLTPGDYFMYVAVSDEGVAIDAATNPAGILSNNLVDYQAIKVTIAKPNTLVNDTVNLTEDASVVFTPLSNDSVANGEFVLDSFTVTTPPAVGHLSYDAATGQVTYTPPTDYNGTVSFQYNIANEFGLAGTPATVTLLVASINDDPTAFDDLFIADRDSATLLPVLKNDDKGAANEQDDPVIVVLPSGFTSAGGTVVVVGDQVEYTPPTNFTGTDTFTYTINDSGLESTAMVTVDVRDASQFTITAVKDATSVDSEGAVIGLPQSDQIIEEWDTFWVEVWVTADGSGGDTITAASATINFDPTMYRASSILIGPGFTAGSGNTTNNTAGTVRLNATSAIDGLGGGQRVLLGKVRFTPLANGLAAPVVGESLGVDFSEFLTSVSNTSMTVDRVGVIDSPTIDATPSTRLLPMIYDLNDDGKVGIRDFSDFMAAVGNRNSAQFVDFDLSGDLEGTGFSYFQSALGSTYQSQVSGHLISADVYDAAMSNAILAPQFGPEDSASLLAMSDVERITSQLPAFIISPTVTSDTNAISIQIADLDGTQLAKTVGSVIYLDQDAAGWGWFVDSTPLDSSEYTVSADGGRRVAAADSPAAGRIDLLSVLLHELGHVSGLDHTSEGMMSSTILPGERLVDGEIESFDETFYVAAVDQFFGDEE
;
A
#
# COMPACT_ATOMS: atom_id res chain seq x y z
N MET A 1 -32.18 -28.61 -13.63
CA MET A 1 -31.76 -28.87 -15.03
C MET A 1 -31.90 -27.57 -15.80
N THR A 2 -30.82 -27.09 -16.43
CA THR A 2 -30.77 -26.03 -17.48
C THR A 2 -31.63 -24.78 -17.22
N GLU A 3 -31.12 -23.64 -16.72
CA GLU A 3 -29.73 -23.13 -16.66
C GLU A 3 -29.06 -22.80 -18.01
N LEU A 4 -28.05 -21.92 -17.99
CA LEU A 4 -27.74 -20.93 -19.02
C LEU A 4 -26.22 -20.71 -19.20
N SER A 5 -25.76 -20.66 -20.46
CA SER A 5 -24.57 -19.93 -20.97
C SER A 5 -23.24 -19.87 -20.17
N PHE A 6 -22.20 -20.55 -20.68
CA PHE A 6 -20.76 -20.17 -20.73
C PHE A 6 -20.10 -21.14 -21.76
N SER A 7 -19.02 -20.89 -22.52
CA SER A 7 -17.88 -19.96 -22.54
C SER A 7 -17.30 -19.94 -24.00
N LEU A 8 -16.06 -19.61 -24.43
CA LEU A 8 -14.77 -19.16 -23.84
C LEU A 8 -13.85 -18.53 -24.93
N THR A 9 -13.23 -17.35 -24.70
CA THR A 9 -11.96 -16.85 -25.34
C THR A 9 -11.89 -16.71 -26.90
N ILE A 10 -10.90 -16.08 -27.57
CA ILE A 10 -9.50 -15.65 -27.29
C ILE A 10 -9.27 -14.18 -27.73
N SER A 11 -8.28 -13.51 -27.13
CA SER A 11 -7.86 -12.12 -27.43
C SER A 11 -6.57 -12.01 -28.27
N ALA A 12 -6.43 -10.85 -28.94
CA ALA A 12 -5.19 -10.14 -29.29
C ALA A 12 -4.10 -10.83 -30.16
N ALA A 13 -3.90 -10.29 -31.38
CA ALA A 13 -2.59 -10.19 -32.01
C ALA A 13 -2.48 -8.96 -32.94
N ALA A 14 -1.33 -8.31 -32.90
CA ALA A 14 -0.81 -7.16 -33.66
C ALA A 14 -1.54 -6.65 -34.93
N ALA A 15 -1.74 -5.32 -34.99
CA ALA A 15 -1.18 -4.47 -36.06
C ALA A 15 -1.20 -2.97 -35.71
N ILE A 16 -0.11 -2.46 -35.13
CA ILE A 16 0.25 -1.03 -35.27
C ILE A 16 0.84 -0.85 -36.68
N SER A 17 0.54 0.28 -37.32
CA SER A 17 0.93 0.66 -38.71
C SER A 17 0.06 0.06 -39.83
N LEU A 18 -0.68 0.92 -40.55
CA LEU A 18 -0.31 1.32 -41.94
C LEU A 18 -1.29 2.38 -42.53
N CYS A 19 -1.16 3.64 -42.09
CA CYS A 19 -1.65 4.86 -42.78
C CYS A 19 -1.01 6.08 -42.07
N LEU A 20 0.28 6.36 -42.32
CA LEU A 20 0.76 7.38 -43.27
C LEU A 20 0.16 8.79 -43.00
N ILE A 21 0.90 9.74 -42.40
CA ILE A 21 2.03 10.54 -42.97
C ILE A 21 1.50 11.50 -44.06
N VAL A 22 1.66 12.83 -44.04
CA VAL A 22 2.65 13.80 -43.47
C VAL A 22 1.85 14.89 -42.67
N ALA A 23 2.32 15.63 -41.65
CA ALA A 23 3.61 16.32 -41.56
C ALA A 23 4.14 16.66 -40.15
N THR A 24 5.47 16.71 -40.10
CA THR A 24 6.40 17.21 -39.09
C THR A 24 6.20 18.72 -38.78
N PHE A 25 6.77 19.37 -37.73
CA PHE A 25 8.08 19.20 -37.08
C PHE A 25 8.18 19.98 -35.73
N PHE A 26 9.14 19.60 -34.87
CA PHE A 26 9.73 20.35 -33.71
C PHE A 26 8.90 20.55 -32.42
N ALA A 27 9.61 20.89 -31.32
CA ALA A 27 9.15 20.69 -29.94
C ALA A 27 9.85 21.56 -28.87
N LEU A 28 9.23 21.61 -27.67
CA LEU A 28 9.80 21.79 -26.31
C LEU A 28 10.33 23.18 -25.81
N ARG A 29 9.92 23.51 -24.56
CA ARG A 29 10.38 24.58 -23.63
C ARG A 29 9.97 26.03 -24.04
N ALA A 30 9.71 27.00 -23.13
CA ALA A 30 10.00 27.13 -21.70
C ALA A 30 8.98 28.03 -20.93
N LYS A 31 9.15 28.21 -19.60
CA LYS A 31 8.46 29.22 -18.75
C LYS A 31 8.98 30.66 -19.04
N ALA A 32 8.14 31.71 -18.88
CA ALA A 32 8.33 32.82 -17.91
C ALA A 32 7.58 34.16 -18.18
N ARG A 33 6.97 34.70 -17.09
CA ARG A 33 6.78 36.12 -16.69
C ARG A 33 5.95 37.13 -17.52
N GLN A 34 5.51 38.17 -16.78
CA GLN A 34 4.63 39.28 -17.15
C GLN A 34 5.32 40.39 -17.96
N LEU A 35 4.51 41.26 -18.61
CA LEU A 35 4.67 42.73 -18.52
C LEU A 35 3.39 43.48 -18.96
N ARG A 36 3.12 44.65 -18.35
CA ARG A 36 1.98 45.55 -18.67
C ARG A 36 2.27 46.43 -19.89
N LEU A 37 1.23 46.87 -20.61
CA LEU A 37 1.23 48.09 -21.43
C LEU A 37 -0.20 48.68 -21.50
N ALA A 38 -0.31 50.01 -21.53
CA ALA A 38 -1.57 50.75 -21.31
C ALA A 38 -2.24 51.26 -22.62
N PRO A 39 -3.56 51.54 -22.63
CA PRO A 39 -4.31 51.97 -23.82
C PRO A 39 -4.19 53.49 -24.12
N ALA A 40 -4.57 53.90 -25.34
CA ALA A 40 -4.38 55.25 -25.85
C ALA A 40 -5.68 56.05 -26.14
N LEU A 41 -5.77 57.23 -25.50
CA LEU A 41 -6.50 58.46 -25.83
C LEU A 41 -7.62 58.47 -26.93
N ALA A 42 -8.86 58.49 -26.45
CA ALA A 42 -9.85 59.57 -26.58
C ALA A 42 -10.32 60.16 -27.93
N ARG A 43 -11.66 60.32 -28.08
CA ARG A 43 -12.28 61.61 -28.48
C ARG A 43 -13.77 61.74 -28.09
N LYS A 44 -14.18 62.97 -27.70
CA LYS A 44 -15.56 63.34 -27.32
C LYS A 44 -16.33 63.99 -28.50
N SER A 45 -17.66 63.87 -28.50
CA SER A 45 -18.59 64.83 -29.14
C SER A 45 -19.78 65.12 -28.18
N ARG A 46 -20.70 66.04 -28.50
CA ARG A 46 -21.71 66.60 -27.56
C ARG A 46 -23.15 66.55 -28.09
N ARG A 47 -24.09 66.13 -27.21
CA ARG A 47 -25.45 66.67 -26.86
C ARG A 47 -26.30 67.38 -27.95
N PRO A 48 -27.65 67.20 -28.02
CA PRO A 48 -28.54 67.76 -26.97
C PRO A 48 -29.98 67.17 -26.74
N GLY A 49 -30.50 67.36 -25.51
CA GLY A 49 -31.94 67.32 -25.12
C GLY A 49 -32.60 65.94 -25.06
N GLN A 50 -33.65 65.66 -24.27
CA GLN A 50 -34.32 66.34 -23.13
C GLN A 50 -34.56 65.25 -22.04
N GLY A 51 -34.88 65.51 -20.78
CA GLY A 51 -35.16 66.75 -20.04
C GLY A 51 -34.98 66.50 -18.53
N GLN A 52 -35.28 67.48 -17.68
CA GLN A 52 -35.00 67.39 -16.23
C GLN A 52 -36.16 66.75 -15.46
N HIS A 53 -35.88 65.64 -14.76
CA HIS A 53 -36.41 65.48 -13.41
C HIS A 53 -35.47 66.20 -12.44
N LEU A 54 -36.03 66.81 -11.39
CA LEU A 54 -35.33 67.78 -10.52
C LEU A 54 -35.27 67.32 -9.06
N VAL A 55 -35.20 66.00 -8.87
CA VAL A 55 -35.11 65.29 -7.60
C VAL A 55 -33.79 64.51 -7.60
N GLN A 56 -33.24 64.16 -6.43
CA GLN A 56 -31.94 63.48 -6.27
C GLN A 56 -30.75 64.29 -6.81
N GLN A 57 -30.59 65.52 -6.30
CA GLN A 57 -29.36 66.31 -6.50
C GLN A 57 -28.30 66.09 -5.39
N LEU A 58 -28.52 65.12 -4.49
CA LEU A 58 -27.62 64.76 -3.37
C LEU A 58 -26.84 63.47 -3.66
N GLU A 59 -27.51 62.37 -4.01
CA GLU A 59 -26.92 61.10 -4.53
C GLU A 59 -25.92 61.32 -5.68
N SER A 60 -26.06 62.44 -6.40
CA SER A 60 -25.10 62.88 -7.43
C SER A 60 -23.68 63.22 -6.92
N ARG A 61 -23.42 63.21 -5.59
CA ARG A 61 -22.09 63.51 -5.03
C ARG A 61 -21.13 62.33 -5.09
N GLU A 62 -21.58 61.12 -4.77
CA GLU A 62 -20.71 59.94 -4.64
C GLU A 62 -20.22 59.40 -5.99
N LEU A 63 -21.06 59.56 -7.03
CA LEU A 63 -20.78 59.25 -8.44
C LEU A 63 -19.59 60.03 -9.07
N LEU A 64 -18.83 60.77 -8.27
CA LEU A 64 -17.60 61.47 -8.67
C LEU A 64 -16.32 61.04 -7.93
N ASP A 65 -16.38 60.47 -6.73
CA ASP A 65 -15.18 60.03 -5.98
C ASP A 65 -14.98 58.50 -5.98
N ALA A 66 -16.03 57.69 -6.22
CA ALA A 66 -15.91 56.24 -6.45
C ALA A 66 -15.02 55.85 -7.68
N GLY A 67 -14.50 56.83 -8.42
CA GLY A 67 -13.63 56.63 -9.58
C GLY A 67 -12.14 56.37 -9.28
N MET A 68 -11.70 56.43 -8.01
CA MET A 68 -10.30 56.18 -7.62
C MET A 68 -10.21 55.27 -6.39
N GLY A 69 -10.40 53.97 -6.60
CA GLY A 69 -10.40 52.97 -5.52
C GLY A 69 -9.15 53.00 -4.64
N ASN A 70 -9.38 53.29 -3.35
CA ASN A 70 -8.46 53.06 -2.26
C ASN A 70 -9.24 52.44 -1.10
N THR A 71 -8.75 51.34 -0.54
CA THR A 71 -9.27 50.79 0.72
C THR A 71 -8.88 51.71 1.87
N ASP A 72 -9.73 51.82 2.89
CA ASP A 72 -9.67 52.78 4.01
C ASP A 72 -10.14 54.20 3.64
N LEU A 73 -11.47 54.37 3.54
CA LEU A 73 -12.16 55.66 3.58
C LEU A 73 -13.43 55.56 4.44
N ALA A 74 -13.25 55.62 5.76
CA ALA A 74 -14.33 56.07 6.64
C ALA A 74 -14.46 57.59 6.49
N LEU A 75 -15.67 58.13 6.39
CA LEU A 75 -15.93 59.57 6.38
C LEU A 75 -15.87 60.17 7.79
N GLU A 76 -14.72 59.97 8.47
CA GLU A 76 -14.39 60.64 9.72
C GLU A 76 -14.05 62.12 9.43
N GLY A 77 -14.82 63.06 10.00
CA GLY A 77 -14.44 64.47 9.99
C GLY A 77 -13.32 64.72 11.01
N GLU A 78 -12.08 64.95 10.55
CA GLU A 78 -10.88 64.90 11.40
C GLU A 78 -10.97 65.71 12.71
N SER A 79 -10.50 65.09 13.81
CA SER A 79 -10.30 65.72 15.12
C SER A 79 -9.18 66.77 15.10
N LEU A 80 -9.53 68.05 14.95
CA LEU A 80 -8.57 69.12 14.73
C LEU A 80 -8.38 69.96 16.01
N THR A 81 -7.22 69.77 16.66
CA THR A 81 -6.86 70.56 17.85
C THR A 81 -6.24 71.89 17.45
N ILE A 82 -6.84 73.00 17.91
CA ILE A 82 -6.33 74.37 17.68
C ILE A 82 -6.24 75.12 19.01
N ASN A 83 -5.06 75.65 19.34
CA ASN A 83 -4.74 76.37 20.57
C ASN A 83 -5.15 75.62 21.86
N GLY A 84 -5.12 74.28 21.82
CA GLY A 84 -5.54 73.42 22.94
C GLY A 84 -7.05 73.21 23.08
N THR A 85 -7.84 73.60 22.08
CA THR A 85 -9.27 73.21 21.94
C THR A 85 -9.38 72.21 20.81
N THR A 86 -9.90 71.00 21.07
CA THR A 86 -10.19 70.03 20.02
C THR A 86 -11.55 70.29 19.41
N TYR A 87 -11.60 70.31 18.08
CA TYR A 87 -12.82 70.37 17.29
C TYR A 87 -12.97 69.02 16.59
N GLU A 88 -13.96 68.24 16.99
CA GLU A 88 -14.32 66.98 16.32
C GLU A 88 -15.13 67.28 15.06
N ASN A 89 -15.26 66.31 14.14
CA ASN A 89 -16.20 66.34 13.01
C ASN A 89 -16.04 67.59 12.11
N VAL A 90 -14.81 67.92 11.73
CA VAL A 90 -14.51 69.08 10.87
C VAL A 90 -14.69 68.72 9.40
N ASP A 91 -15.63 69.39 8.71
CA ASP A 91 -15.78 69.30 7.25
C ASP A 91 -14.55 69.91 6.55
N MET A 92 -13.66 69.06 6.02
CA MET A 92 -12.46 69.48 5.28
C MET A 92 -12.75 70.22 3.98
N ILE A 93 -13.87 69.93 3.30
CA ILE A 93 -14.30 70.64 2.10
C ILE A 93 -14.73 72.06 2.46
N ALA A 94 -15.56 72.23 3.49
CA ALA A 94 -15.93 73.55 3.98
C ALA A 94 -14.72 74.32 4.54
N LEU A 95 -13.80 73.63 5.24
CA LEU A 95 -12.59 74.24 5.78
C LEU A 95 -11.66 74.75 4.66
N ALA A 96 -11.40 73.93 3.64
CA ALA A 96 -10.61 74.35 2.47
C ALA A 96 -11.26 75.53 1.73
N LYS A 97 -12.59 75.51 1.56
CA LYS A 97 -13.36 76.63 0.98
C LYS A 97 -13.28 77.90 1.85
N ALA A 98 -13.30 77.77 3.18
CA ALA A 98 -13.14 78.89 4.12
C ALA A 98 -11.72 79.48 4.09
N ILE A 99 -10.69 78.62 3.99
CA ILE A 99 -9.29 79.05 3.78
C ILE A 99 -9.18 79.83 2.47
N ALA A 100 -9.73 79.32 1.36
CA ALA A 100 -9.77 80.05 0.09
C ALA A 100 -10.53 81.38 0.19
N ALA A 101 -11.67 81.41 0.89
CA ALA A 101 -12.48 82.60 1.11
C ALA A 101 -11.80 83.67 1.99
N SER A 102 -10.86 83.29 2.87
CA SER A 102 -10.02 84.23 3.63
C SER A 102 -9.05 85.05 2.75
N GLY A 103 -8.87 84.66 1.48
CA GLY A 103 -7.89 85.26 0.57
C GLY A 103 -6.47 84.70 0.71
N ALA A 104 -6.29 83.64 1.50
CA ALA A 104 -5.06 82.84 1.53
C ALA A 104 -4.72 82.26 0.15
N LYS A 105 -3.45 82.00 -0.11
CA LYS A 105 -2.95 81.34 -1.34
C LYS A 105 -1.80 80.40 -1.04
N MET A 106 -1.83 79.22 -1.63
CA MET A 106 -0.78 78.22 -1.58
C MET A 106 0.03 78.27 -2.87
N TYR A 107 1.19 78.93 -2.84
CA TYR A 107 2.12 78.97 -3.96
C TYR A 107 3.01 77.72 -3.95
N GLY A 108 2.97 76.91 -5.00
CA GLY A 108 3.74 75.68 -5.10
C GLY A 108 3.90 75.18 -6.53
N ALA A 109 4.27 73.91 -6.67
CA ALA A 109 4.42 73.26 -7.97
C ALA A 109 3.79 71.85 -7.94
N ASP A 110 3.05 71.48 -8.97
CA ASP A 110 2.31 70.20 -9.02
C ASP A 110 3.24 68.95 -9.04
N TRP A 111 4.52 69.12 -9.36
CA TRP A 111 5.54 68.06 -9.26
C TRP A 111 6.26 68.00 -7.90
N CYS A 112 5.98 68.94 -6.98
CA CYS A 112 6.66 69.02 -5.69
C CYS A 112 5.98 68.12 -4.65
N PRO A 113 6.66 67.08 -4.10
CA PRO A 113 6.04 66.15 -3.15
C PRO A 113 5.46 66.84 -1.90
N HIS A 114 6.15 67.86 -1.37
CA HIS A 114 5.66 68.65 -0.24
C HIS A 114 4.40 69.47 -0.57
N CYS A 115 4.17 69.81 -1.84
CA CYS A 115 2.90 70.42 -2.27
C CYS A 115 1.78 69.38 -2.34
N THR A 116 2.09 68.13 -2.72
CA THR A 116 1.12 67.02 -2.70
C THR A 116 0.75 66.66 -1.27
N THR A 117 1.72 66.40 -0.38
CA THR A 117 1.46 66.09 1.04
C THR A 117 0.71 67.21 1.76
N MET A 118 0.95 68.48 1.41
CA MET A 118 0.19 69.60 1.96
C MET A 118 -1.24 69.71 1.40
N LYS A 119 -1.52 69.18 0.20
CA LYS A 119 -2.87 69.03 -0.35
C LYS A 119 -3.59 67.85 0.33
N GLU A 120 -2.90 66.71 0.49
CA GLU A 120 -3.41 65.46 1.09
C GLU A 120 -3.93 65.65 2.52
N LYS A 121 -3.33 66.54 3.34
CA LYS A 121 -3.79 66.97 4.69
C LYS A 121 -5.18 67.66 4.73
N PHE A 122 -5.95 67.65 3.65
CA PHE A 122 -7.32 68.16 3.60
C PHE A 122 -8.28 67.16 2.94
N GLY A 123 -7.91 65.89 2.72
CA GLY A 123 -8.78 64.87 2.13
C GLY A 123 -9.42 65.31 0.80
N GLU A 124 -10.73 65.17 0.66
CA GLU A 124 -11.51 65.70 -0.49
C GLU A 124 -11.44 67.24 -0.61
N GLY A 125 -11.20 67.94 0.51
CA GLY A 125 -11.02 69.39 0.56
C GLY A 125 -9.84 69.90 -0.28
N GLN A 126 -8.88 69.02 -0.60
CA GLN A 126 -7.69 69.37 -1.38
C GLN A 126 -7.98 70.08 -2.70
N TYR A 127 -9.08 69.71 -3.38
CA TYR A 127 -9.49 70.28 -4.68
C TYR A 127 -10.01 71.72 -4.57
N TYR A 128 -10.30 72.19 -3.35
CA TYR A 128 -10.84 73.53 -3.07
C TYR A 128 -9.80 74.47 -2.44
N LEU A 129 -8.57 73.99 -2.19
CA LEU A 129 -7.48 74.81 -1.68
C LEU A 129 -7.04 75.87 -2.72
N PRO A 130 -6.63 77.07 -2.29
CA PRO A 130 -6.28 78.19 -3.17
C PRO A 130 -4.86 78.04 -3.76
N PHE A 131 -4.62 76.95 -4.50
CA PHE A 131 -3.32 76.61 -5.10
C PHE A 131 -2.97 77.50 -6.30
N VAL A 132 -1.69 77.89 -6.40
CA VAL A 132 -1.14 78.67 -7.52
C VAL A 132 0.19 78.07 -7.97
N GLU A 133 0.21 77.57 -9.21
CA GLU A 133 1.39 77.00 -9.86
C GLU A 133 2.45 78.09 -10.15
N VAL A 134 3.62 77.96 -9.53
CA VAL A 134 4.76 78.90 -9.62
C VAL A 134 6.01 78.30 -10.25
N SER A 135 5.93 77.12 -10.84
CA SER A 135 6.95 76.56 -11.72
C SER A 135 6.57 76.58 -13.20
N SER A 136 7.54 76.34 -14.08
CA SER A 136 7.38 76.12 -15.51
C SER A 136 7.59 74.64 -15.86
N PRO A 137 7.23 74.17 -17.07
CA PRO A 137 7.34 72.75 -17.46
C PRO A 137 8.76 72.15 -17.45
N ASP A 138 9.79 72.96 -17.28
CA ASP A 138 11.20 72.61 -17.06
C ASP A 138 11.61 72.64 -15.57
N HIS A 139 10.63 72.73 -14.67
CA HIS A 139 10.75 72.75 -13.20
C HIS A 139 11.48 73.99 -12.62
N ALA A 140 11.76 75.01 -13.45
CA ALA A 140 12.23 76.32 -12.98
C ALA A 140 11.09 77.15 -12.35
N THR A 141 11.40 78.19 -11.56
CA THR A 141 10.40 79.13 -11.03
C THR A 141 9.91 80.06 -12.13
N ASN A 142 8.58 80.15 -12.32
CA ASN A 142 7.95 80.98 -13.35
C ASN A 142 7.82 82.46 -12.92
N ASP A 143 7.35 83.31 -13.85
CA ASP A 143 7.19 84.75 -13.62
C ASP A 143 6.33 85.10 -12.40
N ILE A 144 5.33 84.28 -12.05
CA ILE A 144 4.48 84.47 -10.86
C ILE A 144 5.29 84.19 -9.59
N GLY A 145 6.04 83.09 -9.56
CA GLY A 145 6.91 82.74 -8.44
C GLY A 145 8.00 83.78 -8.19
N ILE A 146 8.62 84.29 -9.27
CA ILE A 146 9.61 85.37 -9.22
C ILE A 146 8.95 86.67 -8.70
N ALA A 147 7.81 87.08 -9.26
CA ALA A 147 7.11 88.31 -8.87
C ALA A 147 6.57 88.27 -7.42
N LYS A 148 6.32 87.07 -6.87
CA LYS A 148 5.89 86.86 -5.47
C LYS A 148 7.03 86.54 -4.51
N ASN A 149 8.27 86.46 -5.01
CA ASN A 149 9.46 86.07 -4.25
C ASN A 149 9.28 84.73 -3.52
N ILE A 150 8.85 83.70 -4.25
CA ILE A 150 8.71 82.33 -3.75
C ILE A 150 10.04 81.61 -3.90
N THR A 151 10.67 81.27 -2.77
CA THR A 151 11.99 80.61 -2.72
C THR A 151 11.93 79.15 -2.28
N SER A 152 10.75 78.64 -1.93
CA SER A 152 10.52 77.28 -1.42
C SER A 152 9.08 76.86 -1.68
N TYR A 153 8.85 75.55 -1.83
CA TYR A 153 7.54 74.98 -2.14
C TYR A 153 7.13 73.96 -1.05
N PRO A 154 5.89 74.01 -0.53
CA PRO A 154 4.93 75.11 -0.68
C PRO A 154 5.36 76.40 0.05
N THR A 155 4.76 77.52 -0.36
CA THR A 155 4.74 78.78 0.40
C THR A 155 3.29 79.26 0.48
N TRP A 156 2.73 79.30 1.68
CA TRP A 156 1.43 79.93 1.91
C TRP A 156 1.59 81.43 2.17
N ILE A 157 0.70 82.24 1.62
CA ILE A 157 0.59 83.68 1.89
C ILE A 157 -0.85 84.01 2.31
N PHE A 158 -1.00 84.66 3.46
CA PHE A 158 -2.28 85.10 4.03
C PHE A 158 -2.29 86.63 4.13
N ASN A 159 -3.46 87.26 3.95
CA ASN A 159 -3.61 88.72 3.95
C ASN A 159 -2.65 89.43 2.97
N GLU A 160 -2.46 88.84 1.79
CA GLU A 160 -1.49 89.26 0.77
C GLU A 160 -1.61 90.75 0.40
N GLY A 161 -0.48 91.47 0.42
CA GLY A 161 -0.41 92.89 0.09
C GLY A 161 -0.93 93.84 1.18
N THR A 162 -1.28 93.34 2.36
CA THR A 162 -1.66 94.17 3.52
C THR A 162 -0.45 94.43 4.45
N ALA A 163 -0.64 95.29 5.46
CA ALA A 163 0.36 95.51 6.51
C ALA A 163 0.57 94.29 7.44
N ASN A 164 -0.31 93.28 7.37
CA ASN A 164 -0.31 92.08 8.20
C ASN A 164 -0.15 90.81 7.33
N GLU A 165 0.57 90.88 6.22
CA GLU A 165 0.86 89.71 5.38
C GLU A 165 1.64 88.65 6.18
N VAL A 166 1.07 87.45 6.32
CA VAL A 166 1.72 86.30 6.96
C VAL A 166 2.19 85.33 5.87
N ARG A 167 3.41 84.80 6.01
CA ARG A 167 3.94 83.76 5.13
C ARG A 167 4.36 82.54 5.94
N LEU A 168 3.82 81.37 5.58
CA LEU A 168 4.32 80.08 6.05
C LEU A 168 5.15 79.47 4.91
N VAL A 169 6.44 79.28 5.15
CA VAL A 169 7.43 78.88 4.13
C VAL A 169 8.13 77.62 4.63
N GLY A 170 7.97 76.50 3.93
CA GLY A 170 8.60 75.25 4.32
C GLY A 170 7.89 74.01 3.79
N SER A 171 8.52 72.86 4.02
CA SER A 171 8.10 71.56 3.50
C SER A 171 6.88 70.94 4.19
N ASP A 172 6.49 71.42 5.38
CA ASP A 172 5.50 70.72 6.21
C ASP A 172 4.83 71.60 7.31
N PRO A 173 4.06 72.67 6.98
CA PRO A 173 3.20 73.32 7.96
C PRO A 173 2.00 72.43 8.35
N SER A 174 1.45 72.61 9.55
CA SER A 174 0.25 71.90 10.00
C SER A 174 -1.04 72.58 9.54
N VAL A 175 -2.17 71.86 9.62
CA VAL A 175 -3.50 72.47 9.38
C VAL A 175 -3.82 73.50 10.49
N GLU A 176 -3.39 73.26 11.73
CA GLU A 176 -3.47 74.24 12.82
C GLU A 176 -2.74 75.55 12.47
N ASP A 177 -1.50 75.50 11.94
CA ASP A 177 -0.76 76.69 11.52
C ASP A 177 -1.51 77.49 10.45
N ILE A 178 -2.09 76.79 9.47
CA ILE A 178 -2.80 77.39 8.34
C ILE A 178 -4.12 78.02 8.79
N VAL A 179 -4.89 77.35 9.64
CA VAL A 179 -6.16 77.89 10.17
C VAL A 179 -5.91 79.07 11.12
N ASN A 180 -4.88 79.00 11.97
CA ASN A 180 -4.45 80.13 12.80
C ASN A 180 -3.98 81.33 11.95
N ALA A 181 -3.24 81.10 10.86
CA ALA A 181 -2.78 82.16 9.96
C ALA A 181 -3.91 82.74 9.08
N ALA A 182 -4.94 81.96 8.77
CA ALA A 182 -6.14 82.40 8.06
C ALA A 182 -7.14 83.15 8.97
N GLY A 183 -7.18 82.83 10.28
CA GLY A 183 -8.05 83.49 11.25
C GLY A 183 -9.55 83.20 11.06
N ILE A 184 -9.88 82.00 10.58
CA ILE A 184 -11.24 81.58 10.22
C ILE A 184 -11.93 80.79 11.35
N THR A 185 -13.26 80.78 11.34
CA THR A 185 -14.05 79.82 12.13
C THR A 185 -13.98 78.44 11.49
N ILE A 186 -13.77 77.40 12.29
CA ILE A 186 -13.73 76.00 11.85
C ILE A 186 -15.19 75.52 11.59
N PRO A 187 -15.50 74.94 10.42
CA PRO A 187 -16.78 74.29 10.18
C PRO A 187 -16.95 73.00 11.01
N GLN A 188 -18.20 72.64 11.26
CA GLN A 188 -18.59 71.38 11.91
C GLN A 188 -19.61 70.69 11.01
N GLY A 189 -19.73 69.37 11.11
CA GLY A 189 -20.66 68.57 10.30
C GLY A 189 -22.12 69.04 10.33
N GLU A 190 -22.86 68.67 9.29
CA GLU A 190 -24.31 68.86 9.17
C GLU A 190 -25.06 68.00 10.23
N PRO A 191 -26.35 68.26 10.52
CA PRO A 191 -27.16 67.40 11.38
C PRO A 191 -27.45 66.03 10.74
N ILE A 192 -27.82 65.04 11.57
CA ILE A 192 -28.26 63.69 11.15
C ILE A 192 -29.27 63.78 10.00
N TYR A 193 -29.01 63.03 8.93
CA TYR A 193 -29.96 62.79 7.86
C TYR A 193 -30.77 61.51 8.16
N PHE A 194 -32.06 61.54 7.81
CA PHE A 194 -32.95 60.37 7.90
C PHE A 194 -34.00 60.53 6.80
N ALA A 195 -34.15 59.54 5.94
CA ALA A 195 -34.97 59.61 4.73
C ALA A 195 -36.47 59.84 5.02
N GLU A 196 -37.22 60.19 3.97
CA GLU A 196 -38.67 60.36 4.06
C GLU A 196 -39.39 59.01 3.89
N ILE A 197 -40.01 58.52 4.96
CA ILE A 197 -40.91 57.36 4.90
C ILE A 197 -42.29 57.83 4.41
N PRO A 198 -42.96 57.14 3.46
CA PRO A 198 -44.27 57.56 2.95
C PRO A 198 -45.34 57.75 4.04
N ASP A 199 -46.03 58.90 4.05
CA ASP A 199 -47.04 59.32 5.04
C ASP A 199 -48.12 58.25 5.35
N GLN A 200 -48.44 57.39 4.37
CA GLN A 200 -49.41 56.31 4.50
C GLN A 200 -48.94 55.03 3.80
N LEU A 201 -48.97 53.92 4.53
CA LEU A 201 -48.80 52.56 4.02
C LEU A 201 -50.12 51.81 4.06
N ASN A 202 -50.50 51.20 2.93
CA ASN A 202 -51.67 50.35 2.81
C ASN A 202 -51.19 48.91 2.60
N LEU A 203 -51.41 48.05 3.60
CA LEU A 203 -50.74 46.77 3.76
C LEU A 203 -51.76 45.64 3.95
N LYS A 204 -51.44 44.39 3.59
CA LYS A 204 -52.32 43.23 3.87
C LYS A 204 -52.29 42.91 5.38
N ALA A 205 -53.44 42.51 5.93
CA ALA A 205 -53.52 41.98 7.29
C ALA A 205 -52.80 40.63 7.41
N GLY A 206 -52.42 40.23 8.62
CA GLY A 206 -51.73 38.95 8.90
C GLY A 206 -50.25 38.92 8.52
N GLN A 207 -49.82 39.74 7.56
CA GLN A 207 -48.46 39.75 7.03
C GLN A 207 -47.47 40.62 7.82
N SER A 208 -46.19 40.31 7.64
CA SER A 208 -45.06 41.19 7.97
C SER A 208 -44.58 41.97 6.75
N TYR A 209 -44.13 43.20 6.99
CA TYR A 209 -43.64 44.14 5.98
C TYR A 209 -42.37 44.83 6.45
N HIS A 210 -41.44 45.05 5.52
CA HIS A 210 -40.19 45.76 5.79
C HIS A 210 -40.25 47.22 5.33
N VAL A 211 -39.64 48.12 6.09
CA VAL A 211 -39.48 49.54 5.78
C VAL A 211 -38.02 49.90 6.01
N ALA A 212 -37.38 50.48 4.99
CA ALA A 212 -35.99 50.92 5.08
C ALA A 212 -35.89 52.09 6.05
N LEU A 213 -34.93 52.01 6.97
CA LEU A 213 -34.52 53.11 7.82
C LEU A 213 -33.17 53.62 7.29
N ASP A 214 -33.23 54.26 6.13
CA ASP A 214 -32.12 54.99 5.49
C ASP A 214 -31.82 56.26 6.30
N GLY A 215 -30.61 56.33 6.86
CA GLY A 215 -30.15 57.46 7.66
C GLY A 215 -28.63 57.54 7.71
N TYR A 216 -28.11 58.76 7.83
CA TYR A 216 -26.68 59.05 7.75
C TYR A 216 -26.25 60.03 8.86
N SER A 217 -25.06 59.76 9.41
CA SER A 217 -24.42 60.44 10.51
C SER A 217 -23.19 61.20 9.99
N PRO A 218 -23.25 62.55 9.84
CA PRO A 218 -22.10 63.38 9.45
C PRO A 218 -20.95 63.44 10.47
N THR A 219 -20.93 62.50 11.42
CA THR A 219 -19.95 62.30 12.49
C THR A 219 -19.44 60.85 12.55
N GLY A 220 -19.85 59.98 11.61
CA GLY A 220 -19.50 58.54 11.58
C GLY A 220 -20.04 57.72 12.77
N GLN A 221 -20.91 58.30 13.61
CA GLN A 221 -21.44 57.60 14.79
C GLN A 221 -22.62 56.72 14.44
N THR A 222 -22.58 55.48 14.93
CA THR A 222 -23.65 54.48 14.84
C THR A 222 -25.01 55.07 15.20
N LEU A 223 -25.97 54.94 14.29
CA LEU A 223 -27.34 55.42 14.46
C LEU A 223 -28.20 54.36 15.15
N THR A 224 -28.92 54.79 16.19
CA THR A 224 -29.83 53.92 16.96
C THR A 224 -31.28 54.28 16.66
N TYR A 225 -32.06 53.31 16.20
CA TYR A 225 -33.47 53.49 15.85
C TYR A 225 -34.40 53.05 16.98
N THR A 226 -35.41 53.88 17.27
CA THR A 226 -36.47 53.59 18.23
C THR A 226 -37.83 53.79 17.59
N VAL A 227 -38.79 52.91 17.88
CA VAL A 227 -40.12 52.92 17.25
C VAL A 227 -41.21 52.95 18.31
N THR A 228 -42.25 53.74 18.05
CA THR A 228 -43.45 53.84 18.89
C THR A 228 -44.69 53.79 18.02
N THR A 229 -45.75 53.16 18.49
CA THR A 229 -47.04 53.05 17.80
C THR A 229 -48.16 53.65 18.65
N SER A 230 -49.20 54.19 18.03
CA SER A 230 -50.23 54.98 18.73
C SER A 230 -51.16 54.16 19.62
N ASN A 231 -51.36 52.87 19.33
CA ASN A 231 -52.27 51.98 20.05
C ASN A 231 -51.55 50.72 20.60
N GLY A 232 -50.39 50.35 20.04
CA GLY A 232 -49.71 49.11 20.37
C GLY A 232 -50.30 47.88 19.68
N THR A 233 -50.98 48.04 18.53
CA THR A 233 -51.64 46.93 17.82
C THR A 233 -50.80 46.30 16.71
N ILE A 234 -49.95 47.07 16.03
CA ILE A 234 -48.88 46.56 15.15
C ILE A 234 -47.69 46.18 16.01
N GLU A 235 -47.16 44.97 15.79
CA GLU A 235 -45.87 44.56 16.35
C GLU A 235 -44.73 45.13 15.49
N THR A 236 -43.74 45.73 16.15
CA THR A 236 -42.64 46.46 15.49
C THR A 236 -41.28 45.96 15.96
N THR A 237 -40.47 45.45 15.04
CA THR A 237 -39.07 45.07 15.30
C THR A 237 -38.14 45.96 14.51
N VAL A 238 -37.12 46.54 15.16
CA VAL A 238 -35.96 47.11 14.46
C VAL A 238 -34.96 45.98 14.27
N LEU A 239 -34.62 45.70 13.01
CA LEU A 239 -33.60 44.77 12.59
C LEU A 239 -32.35 45.58 12.24
N GLN A 240 -31.27 45.32 12.96
CA GLN A 240 -29.97 45.99 12.87
C GLN A 240 -28.90 45.01 13.42
N ASN A 241 -27.61 45.29 13.21
CA ASN A 241 -26.44 44.49 13.62
C ASN A 241 -26.09 43.26 12.75
N ASN A 242 -27.00 42.73 11.92
CA ASN A 242 -26.60 41.77 10.87
C ASN A 242 -25.80 42.49 9.78
N ARG A 243 -25.11 41.73 8.93
CA ARG A 243 -24.31 42.30 7.84
C ARG A 243 -25.20 42.81 6.70
N SER A 244 -24.76 43.88 6.05
CA SER A 244 -25.33 44.37 4.80
C SER A 244 -24.48 43.96 3.61
N LEU A 245 -25.14 43.78 2.47
CA LEU A 245 -24.56 43.46 1.16
C LEU A 245 -24.61 44.71 0.28
N ARG A 246 -23.46 45.24 -0.12
CA ARG A 246 -23.34 46.34 -1.09
C ARG A 246 -23.08 45.77 -2.48
N VAL A 247 -23.96 46.05 -3.43
CA VAL A 247 -23.86 45.66 -4.84
C VAL A 247 -23.52 46.90 -5.66
N SER A 248 -22.23 47.11 -5.94
CA SER A 248 -21.75 48.26 -6.72
C SER A 248 -21.88 48.00 -8.22
N THR A 249 -22.39 48.96 -8.99
CA THR A 249 -22.72 48.76 -10.41
C THR A 249 -22.16 49.83 -11.35
N VAL A 250 -21.59 49.36 -12.47
CA VAL A 250 -20.90 50.19 -13.45
C VAL A 250 -21.87 51.18 -14.12
N ARG A 251 -21.79 52.44 -13.69
CA ARG A 251 -22.52 53.66 -14.14
C ARG A 251 -23.90 53.92 -13.52
N PHE A 252 -24.45 53.03 -12.70
CA PHE A 252 -25.75 53.29 -12.05
C PHE A 252 -25.56 53.73 -10.59
N GLY A 253 -24.59 53.15 -9.88
CA GLY A 253 -24.31 53.42 -8.47
C GLY A 253 -24.34 52.14 -7.64
N ASP A 254 -24.51 52.29 -6.34
CA ASP A 254 -24.53 51.18 -5.39
C ASP A 254 -25.96 50.91 -4.90
N MET A 255 -26.22 49.66 -4.49
CA MET A 255 -27.46 49.26 -3.81
C MET A 255 -27.07 48.47 -2.57
N GLU A 256 -27.69 48.77 -1.44
CA GLU A 256 -27.38 48.15 -0.15
C GLU A 256 -28.56 47.33 0.37
N PHE A 257 -28.28 46.13 0.87
CA PHE A 257 -29.30 45.20 1.36
C PHE A 257 -28.92 44.66 2.73
N TYR A 258 -29.74 44.91 3.74
CA TYR A 258 -29.67 44.22 5.03
C TYR A 258 -29.92 42.72 4.82
N LEU A 259 -29.08 41.85 5.41
CA LEU A 259 -29.23 40.40 5.29
C LEU A 259 -29.99 39.82 6.50
N PHE A 260 -30.99 38.99 6.21
CA PHE A 260 -31.76 38.25 7.20
C PHE A 260 -30.98 37.00 7.66
N GLU A 261 -29.83 37.21 8.31
CA GLU A 261 -28.92 36.11 8.71
C GLU A 261 -29.53 35.16 9.75
N ASP A 262 -30.46 35.63 10.58
CA ASP A 262 -31.16 34.78 11.56
C ASP A 262 -32.25 33.91 10.90
N GLU A 263 -33.05 34.48 9.99
CA GLU A 263 -34.18 33.81 9.34
C GLU A 263 -33.79 33.00 8.07
N ALA A 264 -32.71 33.40 7.38
CA ALA A 264 -32.27 32.82 6.09
C ALA A 264 -30.77 32.45 6.08
N GLY A 265 -30.20 32.13 7.25
CA GLY A 265 -28.76 31.96 7.49
C GLY A 265 -27.99 31.02 6.54
N ASN A 266 -28.63 29.96 6.02
CA ASN A 266 -28.00 29.05 5.05
C ASN A 266 -27.83 29.69 3.65
N ILE A 267 -28.75 30.57 3.26
CA ILE A 267 -28.71 31.32 2.01
C ILE A 267 -27.75 32.51 2.17
N THR A 268 -27.91 33.32 3.23
CA THR A 268 -27.04 34.50 3.44
C THR A 268 -25.57 34.09 3.53
N SER A 269 -25.23 33.01 4.25
CA SER A 269 -23.86 32.49 4.32
C SER A 269 -23.28 32.16 2.93
N ARG A 270 -24.06 31.53 2.04
CA ARG A 270 -23.61 31.24 0.66
C ARG A 270 -23.43 32.50 -0.17
N ILE A 271 -24.32 33.49 -0.05
CA ILE A 271 -24.18 34.77 -0.76
C ILE A 271 -22.95 35.54 -0.27
N ILE A 272 -22.68 35.48 1.04
CA ILE A 272 -21.50 36.09 1.67
C ILE A 272 -20.22 35.39 1.22
N ASP A 273 -20.13 34.05 1.26
CA ASP A 273 -18.99 33.27 0.71
C ASP A 273 -18.65 33.70 -0.73
N LEU A 274 -19.68 33.93 -1.55
CA LEU A 274 -19.54 34.29 -2.97
C LEU A 274 -19.17 35.77 -3.19
N ALA A 275 -19.58 36.66 -2.30
CA ALA A 275 -19.14 38.06 -2.29
C ALA A 275 -17.69 38.18 -1.80
N GLU A 276 -17.34 37.59 -0.66
CA GLU A 276 -15.99 37.64 -0.07
C GLU A 276 -14.93 36.95 -0.95
N SER A 277 -15.33 36.00 -1.81
CA SER A 277 -14.45 35.39 -2.83
C SER A 277 -14.39 36.15 -4.17
N GLY A 278 -15.11 37.26 -4.33
CA GLY A 278 -15.17 38.05 -5.57
C GLY A 278 -15.88 37.35 -6.73
N ALA A 279 -16.70 36.32 -6.46
CA ALA A 279 -17.36 35.54 -7.50
C ALA A 279 -18.44 36.34 -8.28
N TYR A 280 -18.92 37.44 -7.71
CA TYR A 280 -19.88 38.37 -8.31
C TYR A 280 -19.26 39.50 -9.15
N ASP A 281 -17.94 39.66 -9.13
CA ASP A 281 -17.26 40.78 -9.78
C ASP A 281 -17.33 40.66 -11.33
N GLY A 282 -17.70 41.74 -12.00
CA GLY A 282 -17.88 41.77 -13.47
C GLY A 282 -19.13 41.05 -13.99
N MET A 283 -20.03 40.58 -13.12
CA MET A 283 -21.28 39.93 -13.51
C MET A 283 -22.28 40.85 -14.22
N LEU A 284 -23.33 40.26 -14.80
CA LEU A 284 -24.42 40.99 -15.45
C LEU A 284 -25.75 40.85 -14.70
N PHE A 285 -26.48 41.96 -14.59
CA PHE A 285 -27.94 41.91 -14.50
C PHE A 285 -28.48 41.43 -15.86
N HIS A 286 -28.67 40.12 -15.97
CA HIS A 286 -28.92 39.44 -17.25
C HIS A 286 -30.40 39.37 -17.62
N ARG A 287 -31.30 39.71 -16.68
CA ARG A 287 -32.75 39.80 -16.88
C ARG A 287 -33.30 40.99 -16.10
N VAL A 288 -34.04 41.85 -16.79
CA VAL A 288 -34.74 43.01 -16.26
C VAL A 288 -36.19 42.96 -16.73
N TYR A 289 -37.10 42.81 -15.78
CA TYR A 289 -38.55 42.89 -15.97
C TYR A 289 -39.07 44.07 -15.14
N ASP A 290 -39.30 45.20 -15.80
CA ASP A 290 -39.92 46.39 -15.22
C ASP A 290 -41.27 46.05 -14.56
N GLU A 291 -41.52 46.59 -13.37
CA GLU A 291 -42.68 46.33 -12.50
C GLU A 291 -42.77 44.86 -11.98
N PHE A 292 -41.66 44.10 -12.00
CA PHE A 292 -41.61 42.73 -11.47
C PHE A 292 -40.28 42.38 -10.76
N VAL A 293 -39.17 42.20 -11.48
CA VAL A 293 -37.85 41.85 -10.89
C VAL A 293 -36.66 42.27 -11.77
N ILE A 294 -35.52 42.55 -11.13
CA ILE A 294 -34.19 42.54 -11.77
C ILE A 294 -33.35 41.37 -11.21
N GLN A 295 -32.65 40.64 -12.08
CA GLN A 295 -31.94 39.39 -11.74
C GLN A 295 -30.44 39.45 -12.06
N ALA A 296 -29.61 39.03 -11.12
CA ALA A 296 -28.15 38.95 -11.24
C ALA A 296 -27.61 37.63 -10.63
N GLY A 297 -26.30 37.58 -10.34
CA GLY A 297 -25.69 36.50 -9.56
C GLY A 297 -25.35 35.20 -10.29
N GLN A 298 -25.30 35.19 -11.63
CA GLN A 298 -24.97 33.98 -12.40
C GLN A 298 -23.46 33.66 -12.40
N VAL A 299 -23.00 32.89 -11.41
CA VAL A 299 -21.58 32.47 -11.34
C VAL A 299 -21.25 31.54 -12.50
N THR A 300 -20.11 31.78 -13.14
CA THR A 300 -19.63 31.04 -14.33
C THR A 300 -18.15 30.66 -14.21
N ASP A 301 -17.67 30.44 -12.99
CA ASP A 301 -16.31 30.00 -12.65
C ASP A 301 -15.94 28.60 -13.17
N GLY A 302 -16.93 27.80 -13.59
CA GLY A 302 -16.78 26.43 -14.07
C GLY A 302 -16.90 25.37 -12.98
N SER A 303 -17.15 25.76 -11.74
CA SER A 303 -17.51 24.85 -10.65
C SER A 303 -18.98 24.45 -10.75
N THR A 304 -19.30 23.20 -10.38
CA THR A 304 -20.69 22.80 -10.11
C THR A 304 -21.01 23.17 -8.67
N GLN A 305 -21.53 24.37 -8.46
CA GLN A 305 -22.02 24.81 -7.16
C GLN A 305 -23.11 23.84 -6.66
N ALA A 306 -23.03 23.44 -5.39
CA ALA A 306 -24.07 22.63 -4.78
C ALA A 306 -25.36 23.46 -4.63
N ASN A 307 -26.50 22.84 -4.89
CA ASN A 307 -27.79 23.46 -4.65
C ASN A 307 -27.94 23.78 -3.15
N LEU A 308 -28.55 24.91 -2.84
CA LEU A 308 -29.05 25.24 -1.52
C LEU A 308 -30.41 24.57 -1.29
N MET A 309 -30.64 24.12 -0.06
CA MET A 309 -32.00 23.90 0.44
C MET A 309 -32.69 25.26 0.58
N ASP A 310 -33.95 25.37 0.18
CA ASP A 310 -34.73 26.60 0.38
C ASP A 310 -34.95 26.88 1.89
N SER A 311 -34.92 28.15 2.28
CA SER A 311 -35.18 28.58 3.67
C SER A 311 -36.26 29.65 3.69
N TYR A 312 -37.41 29.31 4.25
CA TYR A 312 -38.58 30.16 4.30
C TYR A 312 -38.93 30.50 5.75
N ASP A 313 -39.28 31.75 5.99
CA ASP A 313 -39.79 32.25 7.26
C ASP A 313 -41.11 33.01 7.01
N PRO A 314 -42.15 32.85 7.86
CA PRO A 314 -43.45 33.47 7.62
C PRO A 314 -43.43 35.01 7.60
N ASP A 315 -42.41 35.64 8.19
CA ASP A 315 -42.22 37.10 8.19
C ASP A 315 -41.44 37.63 6.97
N LEU A 316 -40.82 36.74 6.17
CA LEU A 316 -40.05 37.11 4.97
C LEU A 316 -40.86 36.89 3.68
N ARG A 317 -41.47 37.98 3.18
CA ARG A 317 -42.38 37.98 2.02
C ARG A 317 -41.89 38.82 0.85
N ASN A 318 -42.26 38.46 -0.38
CA ASN A 318 -42.01 39.20 -1.61
C ASN A 318 -43.04 40.34 -1.83
N ASN A 319 -43.57 40.92 -0.76
CA ASN A 319 -44.74 41.81 -0.78
C ASN A 319 -44.41 43.31 -0.99
N LYS A 320 -43.17 43.64 -1.37
CA LYS A 320 -42.66 45.01 -1.51
C LYS A 320 -41.47 45.12 -2.47
N THR A 321 -41.32 46.27 -3.12
CA THR A 321 -40.07 46.69 -3.79
C THR A 321 -38.89 46.62 -2.82
N GLY A 322 -37.75 46.12 -3.29
CA GLY A 322 -36.49 46.08 -2.54
C GLY A 322 -36.27 44.80 -1.72
N MET A 323 -37.24 43.88 -1.65
CA MET A 323 -36.98 42.54 -1.11
C MET A 323 -35.95 41.81 -1.99
N LEU A 324 -35.02 41.09 -1.39
CA LEU A 324 -33.94 40.36 -2.06
C LEU A 324 -34.17 38.86 -1.88
N ALA A 325 -34.39 38.14 -2.99
CA ALA A 325 -34.80 36.73 -3.00
C ALA A 325 -33.89 35.85 -3.86
N LEU A 326 -33.68 34.61 -3.44
CA LEU A 326 -32.83 33.65 -4.16
C LEU A 326 -33.51 33.18 -5.43
N ALA A 327 -32.79 33.18 -6.55
CA ALA A 327 -33.28 32.65 -7.81
C ALA A 327 -32.94 31.15 -7.92
N LYS A 328 -33.99 30.33 -7.93
CA LYS A 328 -33.93 28.89 -8.17
C LYS A 328 -34.54 28.52 -9.53
N THR A 329 -34.41 27.25 -9.91
CA THR A 329 -35.05 26.70 -11.12
C THR A 329 -36.50 26.28 -10.84
N TYR A 330 -37.11 25.47 -11.71
CA TYR A 330 -38.47 24.94 -11.48
C TYR A 330 -38.53 23.79 -10.44
N TYR A 331 -37.39 23.35 -9.93
CA TYR A 331 -37.28 22.37 -8.85
C TYR A 331 -37.12 23.09 -7.50
N ASP A 332 -37.77 22.60 -6.43
CA ASP A 332 -37.36 22.95 -5.06
C ASP A 332 -35.90 22.51 -4.82
N ASP A 333 -35.23 23.16 -3.87
CA ASP A 333 -33.81 22.96 -3.57
C ASP A 333 -32.92 23.07 -4.81
N SER A 334 -33.06 24.17 -5.56
CA SER A 334 -32.26 24.44 -6.77
C SER A 334 -31.73 25.87 -6.88
N GLY A 335 -31.78 26.63 -5.79
CA GLY A 335 -31.03 27.88 -5.66
C GLY A 335 -29.53 27.61 -5.55
N THR A 336 -28.69 28.55 -6.00
CA THR A 336 -27.22 28.39 -6.03
C THR A 336 -26.51 29.70 -5.68
N SER A 337 -26.60 30.68 -6.59
CA SER A 337 -25.90 31.96 -6.48
C SER A 337 -26.65 33.15 -7.10
N GLN A 338 -27.62 32.89 -7.97
CA GLN A 338 -28.44 33.93 -8.60
C GLN A 338 -29.49 34.49 -7.64
N PHE A 339 -29.82 35.77 -7.80
CA PHE A 339 -30.80 36.46 -6.96
C PHE A 339 -31.65 37.45 -7.77
N TYR A 340 -32.83 37.74 -7.23
CA TYR A 340 -33.78 38.75 -7.68
C TYR A 340 -33.85 39.91 -6.67
N VAL A 341 -33.88 41.14 -7.16
CA VAL A 341 -34.49 42.26 -6.41
C VAL A 341 -35.93 42.39 -6.87
N ILE A 342 -36.87 42.36 -5.93
CA ILE A 342 -38.32 42.41 -6.16
C ILE A 342 -38.78 43.86 -6.42
N GLU A 343 -39.80 44.01 -7.28
CA GLU A 343 -40.46 45.29 -7.57
C GLU A 343 -41.98 45.16 -7.37
N GLY A 344 -42.58 46.06 -6.57
CA GLY A 344 -44.01 46.02 -6.25
C GLY A 344 -44.40 44.94 -5.23
N ASP A 345 -45.67 44.56 -5.23
CA ASP A 345 -46.20 43.41 -4.47
C ASP A 345 -46.16 42.17 -5.36
N GLN A 346 -45.30 41.20 -5.01
CA GLN A 346 -45.13 39.93 -5.70
C GLN A 346 -45.39 38.75 -4.74
N SER A 347 -46.37 38.86 -3.83
CA SER A 347 -46.77 37.75 -2.94
C SER A 347 -47.10 36.43 -3.65
N SER A 348 -47.29 36.40 -4.97
CA SER A 348 -47.39 35.17 -5.76
C SER A 348 -46.08 34.36 -5.85
N LEU A 349 -44.95 34.94 -5.41
CA LEU A 349 -43.64 34.30 -5.29
C LEU A 349 -43.34 33.80 -3.86
N ASP A 350 -44.18 34.16 -2.88
CA ASP A 350 -44.02 33.73 -1.48
C ASP A 350 -43.96 32.20 -1.39
N PHE A 351 -43.03 31.71 -0.56
CA PHE A 351 -42.74 30.28 -0.34
C PHE A 351 -42.45 29.46 -1.60
N ASN A 352 -42.13 30.13 -2.70
CA ASN A 352 -41.58 29.55 -3.92
C ASN A 352 -40.16 30.06 -4.20
N TYR A 353 -39.84 31.29 -3.80
CA TYR A 353 -38.51 31.89 -3.88
C TYR A 353 -38.14 32.47 -2.50
N PRO A 354 -37.12 31.92 -1.81
CA PRO A 354 -36.82 32.34 -0.45
C PRO A 354 -36.15 33.72 -0.43
N VAL A 355 -36.72 34.61 0.38
CA VAL A 355 -36.19 35.93 0.69
C VAL A 355 -35.02 35.79 1.67
N PHE A 356 -33.93 36.53 1.45
CA PHE A 356 -32.74 36.51 2.31
C PHE A 356 -32.18 37.91 2.64
N GLY A 357 -32.75 38.98 2.08
CA GLY A 357 -32.42 40.35 2.48
C GLY A 357 -33.45 41.38 2.04
N PHE A 358 -33.21 42.64 2.39
CA PHE A 358 -34.07 43.77 2.01
C PHE A 358 -33.25 45.06 1.84
N MET A 359 -33.57 45.83 0.81
CA MET A 359 -32.81 47.02 0.40
C MET A 359 -32.96 48.16 1.43
N THR A 360 -31.83 48.61 1.98
CA THR A 360 -31.73 49.78 2.87
C THR A 360 -31.51 51.06 2.06
N GLU A 361 -30.59 51.04 1.10
CA GLU A 361 -30.22 52.19 0.26
C GLU A 361 -30.14 51.81 -1.23
N GLY A 362 -30.26 52.80 -2.12
CA GLY A 362 -30.06 52.61 -3.57
C GLY A 362 -31.33 52.43 -4.41
N GLU A 363 -32.52 52.78 -3.91
CA GLU A 363 -33.78 52.71 -4.69
C GLU A 363 -33.71 53.49 -6.01
N GLY A 364 -33.02 54.64 -6.04
CA GLY A 364 -32.76 55.39 -7.28
C GLY A 364 -31.88 54.63 -8.29
N VAL A 365 -30.96 53.81 -7.80
CA VAL A 365 -30.09 52.93 -8.59
C VAL A 365 -30.88 51.73 -9.11
N ARG A 366 -31.65 51.06 -8.26
CA ARG A 366 -32.56 49.95 -8.64
C ARG A 366 -33.53 50.40 -9.73
N GLU A 367 -34.24 51.51 -9.52
CA GLU A 367 -35.19 52.06 -10.49
C GLU A 367 -34.50 52.40 -11.82
N SER A 368 -33.31 52.99 -11.77
CA SER A 368 -32.52 53.30 -12.97
C SER A 368 -32.09 52.03 -13.74
N ILE A 369 -31.78 50.94 -13.04
CA ILE A 369 -31.51 49.63 -13.65
C ILE A 369 -32.80 49.05 -14.27
N SER A 370 -33.92 49.08 -13.54
CA SER A 370 -35.23 48.58 -13.99
C SER A 370 -35.71 49.24 -15.29
N LYS A 371 -35.57 50.58 -15.40
CA LYS A 371 -35.92 51.32 -16.62
C LYS A 371 -34.90 51.17 -17.77
N THR A 372 -33.93 50.26 -17.67
CA THR A 372 -33.04 49.93 -18.79
C THR A 372 -33.83 49.25 -19.93
N PRO A 373 -33.73 49.74 -21.19
CA PRO A 373 -34.51 49.16 -22.28
C PRO A 373 -34.18 47.69 -22.56
N THR A 374 -35.22 46.87 -22.66
CA THR A 374 -35.17 45.46 -23.07
C THR A 374 -36.08 45.24 -24.28
N ALA A 375 -35.90 44.13 -25.01
CA ALA A 375 -36.79 43.80 -26.14
C ALA A 375 -38.25 43.59 -25.68
N TYR A 376 -38.43 43.10 -24.44
CA TYR A 376 -39.70 43.04 -23.73
C TYR A 376 -40.31 44.43 -23.48
N SER A 377 -39.61 45.36 -22.80
CA SER A 377 -40.20 46.65 -22.42
C SER A 377 -40.54 47.51 -23.64
N ARG A 378 -39.72 47.48 -24.70
CA ARG A 378 -40.04 48.15 -25.99
C ARG A 378 -41.26 47.59 -26.73
N SER A 379 -41.73 46.40 -26.37
CA SER A 379 -42.85 45.74 -27.04
C SER A 379 -44.22 45.99 -26.40
N GLY A 380 -44.26 46.67 -25.24
CA GLY A 380 -45.46 46.72 -24.40
C GLY A 380 -45.70 45.40 -23.65
N GLY A 381 -44.62 44.73 -23.23
CA GLY A 381 -44.69 43.59 -22.32
C GLY A 381 -44.99 42.23 -22.94
N ASN A 382 -44.59 41.97 -24.19
CA ASN A 382 -44.73 40.63 -24.80
C ASN A 382 -43.75 39.62 -24.15
N PRO A 383 -44.22 38.61 -23.38
CA PRO A 383 -43.36 37.71 -22.61
C PRO A 383 -42.50 36.76 -23.46
N ASN A 384 -42.68 36.75 -24.79
CA ASN A 384 -41.91 35.93 -25.73
C ASN A 384 -40.63 36.63 -26.23
N LEU A 385 -40.31 37.83 -25.72
CA LEU A 385 -39.17 38.64 -26.13
C LEU A 385 -38.14 38.78 -25.01
N SER A 386 -36.87 38.95 -25.37
CA SER A 386 -35.78 38.99 -24.41
C SER A 386 -35.92 40.14 -23.40
N THR A 387 -35.76 39.79 -22.13
CA THR A 387 -35.64 40.69 -20.98
C THR A 387 -34.20 40.94 -20.58
N GLN A 388 -33.22 40.49 -21.37
CA GLN A 388 -31.85 40.97 -21.25
C GLN A 388 -31.78 42.46 -21.64
N PRO A 389 -31.09 43.31 -20.85
CA PRO A 389 -30.76 44.68 -21.22
C PRO A 389 -30.12 44.84 -22.60
N ASP A 390 -30.50 45.90 -23.34
CA ASP A 390 -29.88 46.27 -24.63
C ASP A 390 -28.39 46.59 -24.52
N TRP A 391 -27.94 46.98 -23.32
CA TRP A 391 -26.55 47.18 -22.96
C TRP A 391 -26.28 46.51 -21.62
N ASN A 392 -25.10 45.92 -21.46
CA ASN A 392 -24.70 45.29 -20.21
C ASN A 392 -24.80 46.27 -19.02
N VAL A 393 -25.67 45.96 -18.07
CA VAL A 393 -25.60 46.48 -16.70
C VAL A 393 -24.68 45.54 -15.94
N VAL A 394 -23.51 46.05 -15.53
CA VAL A 394 -22.40 45.26 -14.99
C VAL A 394 -22.27 45.53 -13.50
N VAL A 395 -22.16 44.47 -12.71
CA VAL A 395 -21.73 44.51 -11.30
C VAL A 395 -20.22 44.76 -11.30
N ASP A 396 -19.76 45.83 -10.66
CA ASP A 396 -18.33 46.15 -10.57
C ASP A 396 -17.69 45.29 -9.47
N SER A 397 -18.31 45.30 -8.29
CA SER A 397 -17.96 44.46 -7.14
C SER A 397 -19.19 44.19 -6.26
N VAL A 398 -19.15 43.12 -5.46
CA VAL A 398 -20.08 42.91 -4.34
C VAL A 398 -19.31 42.75 -3.04
N SER A 399 -19.66 43.52 -2.01
CA SER A 399 -18.99 43.49 -0.71
C SER A 399 -19.99 43.30 0.44
N VAL A 400 -19.47 42.75 1.55
CA VAL A 400 -20.22 42.49 2.78
C VAL A 400 -19.60 43.32 3.90
N PHE A 401 -20.42 44.02 4.67
CA PHE A 401 -19.98 44.92 5.73
C PHE A 401 -20.96 44.94 6.90
N THR A 402 -20.56 45.49 8.05
CA THR A 402 -21.48 45.78 9.16
C THR A 402 -22.02 47.19 8.97
N ASP A 403 -23.32 47.30 8.76
CA ASP A 403 -24.00 48.59 8.63
C ASP A 403 -24.25 49.20 10.01
N THR A 404 -23.75 50.41 10.22
CA THR A 404 -23.89 51.17 11.46
C THR A 404 -24.86 52.35 11.34
N GLU A 405 -25.34 52.65 10.14
CA GLU A 405 -26.11 53.87 9.87
C GLU A 405 -27.56 53.54 9.50
N ASN A 406 -27.79 52.52 8.67
CA ASN A 406 -29.13 52.08 8.31
C ASN A 406 -29.69 51.02 9.28
N ALA A 407 -30.98 50.73 9.13
CA ALA A 407 -31.66 49.59 9.73
C ALA A 407 -32.90 49.20 8.92
N VAL A 408 -33.58 48.11 9.30
CA VAL A 408 -34.86 47.71 8.72
C VAL A 408 -35.94 47.64 9.80
N LEU A 409 -37.06 48.31 9.59
CA LEU A 409 -38.23 48.20 10.44
C LEU A 409 -39.18 47.11 9.89
N ARG A 410 -39.29 45.98 10.63
CA ARG A 410 -40.33 44.98 10.42
C ARG A 410 -41.62 45.41 11.14
N LEU A 411 -42.70 45.51 10.37
CA LEU A 411 -44.06 45.79 10.84
C LEU A 411 -44.92 44.53 10.63
N LYS A 412 -45.40 43.93 11.72
CA LYS A 412 -46.24 42.72 11.69
C LYS A 412 -47.69 43.06 12.03
N LEU A 413 -48.59 42.86 11.09
CA LEU A 413 -49.97 43.36 11.17
C LEU A 413 -50.94 42.30 11.69
N PRO A 414 -51.76 42.60 12.71
CA PRO A 414 -52.83 41.70 13.14
C PRO A 414 -53.98 41.67 12.11
N GLU A 415 -54.62 40.51 11.99
CA GLU A 415 -55.84 40.27 11.18
C GLU A 415 -56.91 41.38 11.31
N ASN A 416 -57.10 41.87 12.53
CA ASN A 416 -58.16 42.83 12.88
C ASN A 416 -57.58 44.18 13.32
N LEU A 417 -56.62 44.72 12.56
CA LEU A 417 -56.06 46.06 12.80
C LEU A 417 -57.18 47.14 12.81
N PRO A 418 -57.24 48.03 13.82
CA PRO A 418 -58.17 49.16 13.84
C PRO A 418 -57.98 50.15 12.68
N SER A 419 -58.91 51.08 12.50
CA SER A 419 -58.91 52.03 11.39
C SER A 419 -57.79 53.08 11.48
N GLY A 420 -56.58 52.69 11.09
CA GLY A 420 -55.37 53.50 11.10
C GLY A 420 -54.62 53.43 12.43
N GLU A 421 -53.38 52.94 12.40
CA GLU A 421 -52.41 53.11 13.48
C GLU A 421 -51.28 54.03 13.00
N THR A 422 -50.84 54.95 13.87
CA THR A 422 -49.71 55.84 13.59
C THR A 422 -48.43 55.23 14.14
N VAL A 423 -47.41 55.09 13.29
CA VAL A 423 -46.06 54.64 13.65
C VAL A 423 -45.14 55.85 13.63
N THR A 424 -44.31 56.02 14.66
CA THR A 424 -43.27 57.04 14.73
C THR A 424 -41.92 56.39 14.99
N VAL A 425 -41.01 56.57 14.05
CA VAL A 425 -39.61 56.16 14.14
C VAL A 425 -38.79 57.38 14.56
N THR A 426 -37.89 57.22 15.52
CA THR A 426 -36.91 58.24 15.92
C THR A 426 -35.53 57.63 15.91
N VAL A 427 -34.63 58.24 15.12
CA VAL A 427 -33.21 57.91 15.10
C VAL A 427 -32.44 58.85 16.02
N SER A 428 -31.39 58.32 16.65
CA SER A 428 -30.45 59.06 17.49
C SER A 428 -29.02 58.74 17.07
N ASP A 429 -28.13 59.74 17.10
CA ASP A 429 -26.69 59.48 17.20
C ASP A 429 -26.29 59.19 18.66
N GLY A 430 -25.02 58.81 18.87
CA GLY A 430 -24.43 58.59 20.19
C GLY A 430 -24.18 59.87 21.01
N GLN A 431 -24.38 61.05 20.42
CA GLN A 431 -24.28 62.36 21.07
C GLN A 431 -25.64 62.85 21.61
N GLY A 432 -26.76 62.23 21.20
CA GLY A 432 -28.12 62.56 21.61
C GLY A 432 -28.82 63.58 20.72
N ASN A 433 -28.32 63.83 19.50
CA ASN A 433 -29.10 64.50 18.46
C ASN A 433 -30.14 63.51 17.91
N THR A 434 -31.36 63.95 17.62
CA THR A 434 -32.43 63.08 17.14
C THR A 434 -33.27 63.72 16.03
N ILE A 435 -33.80 62.87 15.14
CA ILE A 435 -34.81 63.22 14.13
C ILE A 435 -35.86 62.11 14.07
N SER A 436 -37.12 62.49 13.82
CA SER A 436 -38.26 61.57 13.81
C SER A 436 -39.05 61.64 12.51
N ARG A 437 -39.55 60.47 12.06
CA ARG A 437 -40.52 60.33 10.96
C ARG A 437 -41.78 59.66 11.48
N THR A 438 -42.93 60.09 10.98
CA THR A 438 -44.24 59.59 11.41
C THR A 438 -45.08 59.26 10.19
N PHE A 439 -45.61 58.05 10.12
CA PHE A 439 -46.48 57.57 9.05
C PHE A 439 -47.69 56.81 9.62
N THR A 440 -48.69 56.60 8.76
CA THR A 440 -49.91 55.88 9.10
C THR A 440 -49.97 54.53 8.40
N VAL A 441 -50.43 53.50 9.11
CA VAL A 441 -50.60 52.15 8.57
C VAL A 441 -52.09 51.80 8.62
N SER A 442 -52.62 51.36 7.48
CA SER A 442 -53.99 50.83 7.35
C SER A 442 -53.98 49.48 6.65
N SER A 443 -54.78 48.54 7.14
CA SER A 443 -54.88 47.20 6.58
C SER A 443 -55.91 47.10 5.46
N VAL A 444 -55.67 46.16 4.54
CA VAL A 444 -56.67 45.50 3.70
C VAL A 444 -56.71 44.02 4.09
N ALA A 445 -57.85 43.35 3.89
CA ALA A 445 -57.90 41.90 4.08
C ALA A 445 -56.98 41.20 3.06
N ASP A 446 -56.20 40.23 3.51
CA ASP A 446 -55.62 39.27 2.59
C ASP A 446 -56.72 38.28 2.15
N THR A 447 -56.64 37.82 0.91
CA THR A 447 -57.49 36.77 0.33
C THR A 447 -56.69 35.85 -0.59
N GLN A 448 -55.35 35.90 -0.50
CA GLN A 448 -54.47 34.95 -1.17
C GLN A 448 -54.29 33.71 -0.29
N ASP A 449 -54.24 32.57 -0.97
CA ASP A 449 -53.99 31.22 -0.48
C ASP A 449 -52.49 30.93 -0.68
N TYR A 450 -51.77 30.51 0.38
CA TYR A 450 -50.32 30.36 0.37
C TYR A 450 -49.91 28.91 0.60
N ARG A 451 -49.02 28.37 -0.26
CA ARG A 451 -48.49 27.01 -0.05
C ARG A 451 -47.84 26.91 1.34
N PRO A 452 -48.11 25.86 2.11
CA PRO A 452 -47.36 25.56 3.30
C PRO A 452 -45.94 25.14 2.90
N PHE A 453 -45.00 25.28 3.82
CA PHE A 453 -43.58 24.97 3.57
C PHE A 453 -42.94 24.23 4.73
N PHE A 454 -41.96 23.38 4.43
CA PHE A 454 -41.13 22.71 5.43
C PHE A 454 -40.16 23.67 6.12
N SER A 455 -39.94 23.44 7.41
CA SER A 455 -38.72 23.88 8.10
C SER A 455 -37.55 22.94 7.73
N TYR A 456 -36.31 23.30 8.07
CA TYR A 456 -35.12 22.46 7.83
C TYR A 456 -35.34 20.97 8.16
N VAL A 457 -35.18 20.10 7.16
CA VAL A 457 -35.28 18.65 7.31
C VAL A 457 -33.89 18.03 7.27
N PRO A 458 -33.46 17.30 8.32
CA PRO A 458 -32.11 16.75 8.37
C PRO A 458 -31.93 15.57 7.41
N ASN A 459 -30.76 15.55 6.77
CA ASN A 459 -30.23 14.33 6.18
C ASN A 459 -29.90 13.31 7.28
N VAL A 460 -30.00 12.02 6.95
CA VAL A 460 -29.93 10.91 7.90
C VAL A 460 -28.81 9.96 7.51
N THR A 461 -28.03 9.47 8.48
CA THR A 461 -27.07 8.38 8.27
C THR A 461 -27.43 7.18 9.16
N LEU A 462 -27.45 5.97 8.61
CA LEU A 462 -27.77 4.72 9.31
C LEU A 462 -26.79 3.61 8.96
N GLN A 463 -26.51 2.71 9.89
CA GLN A 463 -25.93 1.39 9.54
C GLN A 463 -26.97 0.52 8.80
N PRO A 464 -26.55 -0.44 7.95
CA PRO A 464 -27.43 -1.49 7.43
C PRO A 464 -28.14 -2.24 8.57
N GLY A 465 -29.47 -2.27 8.55
CA GLY A 465 -30.29 -2.84 9.62
C GLY A 465 -30.74 -1.84 10.68
N GLY A 466 -30.21 -0.61 10.64
CA GLY A 466 -30.60 0.48 11.53
C GLY A 466 -31.98 1.07 11.18
N SER A 467 -32.54 1.80 12.14
CA SER A 467 -33.78 2.56 11.99
C SER A 467 -33.68 3.92 12.68
N THR A 468 -34.53 4.86 12.28
CA THR A 468 -34.73 6.15 12.96
C THR A 468 -36.17 6.61 12.85
N THR A 469 -36.56 7.54 13.71
CA THR A 469 -37.84 8.22 13.67
C THR A 469 -37.62 9.69 14.02
N PHE A 470 -38.13 10.60 13.19
CA PHE A 470 -38.05 12.05 13.42
C PHE A 470 -39.32 12.76 12.96
N GLN A 471 -39.41 14.04 13.28
CA GLN A 471 -40.58 14.88 13.06
C GLN A 471 -40.30 15.84 11.90
N LEU A 472 -41.14 15.84 10.86
CA LEU A 472 -41.18 16.94 9.89
C LEU A 472 -41.93 18.11 10.52
N ASN A 473 -41.36 19.30 10.46
CA ASN A 473 -42.05 20.54 10.80
C ASN A 473 -42.39 21.27 9.51
N ALA A 474 -43.62 21.76 9.40
CA ALA A 474 -44.06 22.62 8.31
C ALA A 474 -45.01 23.69 8.84
N THR A 475 -45.17 24.77 8.08
CA THR A 475 -45.97 25.96 8.44
C THR A 475 -46.93 26.29 7.32
N SER A 476 -48.23 26.40 7.64
CA SER A 476 -49.20 27.23 6.89
C SER A 476 -49.28 28.58 7.59
N VAL A 477 -49.48 29.65 6.82
CA VAL A 477 -49.51 31.05 7.30
C VAL A 477 -50.93 31.61 7.44
N ASP A 478 -51.87 30.99 6.73
CA ASP A 478 -53.31 31.18 6.69
C ASP A 478 -54.01 30.40 7.81
N GLY A 479 -53.37 29.31 8.30
CA GLY A 479 -53.82 28.49 9.42
C GLY A 479 -54.58 27.22 9.02
N ASP A 480 -54.43 26.76 7.78
CA ASP A 480 -55.11 25.58 7.23
C ASP A 480 -54.50 24.24 7.69
N THR A 481 -55.28 23.16 7.55
CA THR A 481 -54.89 21.82 8.01
C THR A 481 -53.80 21.22 7.13
N LEU A 482 -52.58 21.10 7.64
CA LEU A 482 -51.45 20.46 6.94
C LEU A 482 -51.64 18.95 6.75
N VAL A 483 -51.27 18.46 5.58
CA VAL A 483 -51.21 17.04 5.20
C VAL A 483 -49.82 16.68 4.69
N TYR A 484 -49.18 15.71 5.34
CA TYR A 484 -47.84 15.22 4.99
C TYR A 484 -47.92 13.99 4.07
N THR A 485 -47.16 13.96 2.98
CA THR A 485 -47.20 12.87 1.99
C THR A 485 -45.82 12.30 1.70
N SER A 486 -45.68 10.97 1.70
CA SER A 486 -44.50 10.29 1.16
C SER A 486 -44.63 10.15 -0.36
N LEU A 487 -43.66 10.71 -1.09
CA LEU A 487 -43.60 10.69 -2.55
C LEU A 487 -42.71 9.54 -3.09
N SER A 488 -41.82 9.02 -2.25
CA SER A 488 -40.85 8.00 -2.65
C SER A 488 -41.38 6.57 -2.50
N ASN A 489 -41.27 5.79 -3.57
CA ASN A 489 -41.19 4.33 -3.46
C ASN A 489 -39.80 3.97 -2.88
N ALA A 490 -39.73 3.68 -1.58
CA ALA A 490 -38.50 3.24 -0.94
C ALA A 490 -37.90 2.00 -1.65
N PRO A 491 -36.57 1.89 -1.75
CA PRO A 491 -35.91 0.77 -2.42
C PRO A 491 -36.23 -0.54 -1.69
N ALA A 492 -36.15 -1.67 -2.41
CA ALA A 492 -36.23 -2.98 -1.80
C ALA A 492 -35.21 -3.08 -0.64
N ASN A 493 -35.65 -3.66 0.48
CA ASN A 493 -34.91 -3.71 1.75
C ASN A 493 -34.82 -2.39 2.56
N MET A 494 -35.56 -1.34 2.17
CA MET A 494 -35.86 -0.16 3.00
C MET A 494 -37.38 -0.01 3.21
N SER A 495 -37.78 0.51 4.37
CA SER A 495 -39.12 0.99 4.66
C SER A 495 -39.04 2.46 5.05
N PHE A 496 -39.77 3.30 4.32
CA PHE A 496 -39.92 4.73 4.59
C PHE A 496 -41.41 5.01 4.72
N VAL A 497 -41.84 5.57 5.85
CA VAL A 497 -43.25 5.81 6.18
C VAL A 497 -43.41 7.19 6.80
N VAL A 498 -44.40 7.95 6.33
CA VAL A 498 -44.77 9.26 6.88
C VAL A 498 -46.18 9.19 7.44
N ASN A 499 -46.37 9.64 8.67
CA ASN A 499 -47.71 9.84 9.23
C ASN A 499 -48.34 11.10 8.62
N GLN A 500 -49.45 10.93 7.91
CA GLN A 500 -50.06 12.01 7.12
C GLN A 500 -50.61 13.17 7.94
N GLN A 501 -51.02 12.93 9.18
CA GLN A 501 -51.59 13.96 10.07
C GLN A 501 -50.54 14.57 11.01
N THR A 502 -49.51 13.81 11.40
CA THR A 502 -48.53 14.28 12.39
C THR A 502 -47.19 14.66 11.78
N GLY A 503 -46.86 14.30 10.54
CA GLY A 503 -45.54 14.57 9.94
C GLY A 503 -44.40 13.70 10.46
N VAL A 504 -44.68 12.69 11.29
CA VAL A 504 -43.65 11.76 11.81
C VAL A 504 -43.16 10.85 10.69
N VAL A 505 -41.87 10.92 10.40
CA VAL A 505 -41.14 10.01 9.49
C VAL A 505 -40.58 8.85 10.31
N GLN A 506 -40.82 7.62 9.86
CA GLN A 506 -40.10 6.43 10.32
C GLN A 506 -39.32 5.82 9.15
N ILE A 507 -38.03 5.55 9.37
CA ILE A 507 -37.15 4.88 8.42
C ILE A 507 -36.65 3.59 9.07
N ASN A 508 -36.81 2.45 8.40
CA ASN A 508 -36.23 1.18 8.81
C ASN A 508 -35.46 0.56 7.64
N THR A 509 -34.26 0.04 7.89
CA THR A 509 -33.42 -0.57 6.85
C THR A 509 -33.19 -2.06 7.16
N SER A 510 -32.84 -2.85 6.16
CA SER A 510 -32.38 -4.23 6.35
C SER A 510 -30.85 -4.27 6.46
N VAL A 511 -30.33 -5.28 7.16
CA VAL A 511 -28.89 -5.64 7.16
C VAL A 511 -28.37 -5.95 5.75
N ASN A 512 -29.26 -6.32 4.82
CA ASN A 512 -28.93 -6.60 3.41
C ASN A 512 -29.11 -5.39 2.48
N LEU A 513 -29.34 -4.18 3.01
CA LEU A 513 -29.41 -2.96 2.20
C LEU A 513 -27.99 -2.48 1.87
N THR A 514 -27.71 -2.23 0.59
CA THR A 514 -26.38 -1.84 0.12
C THR A 514 -25.95 -0.48 0.69
N PRO A 515 -24.72 -0.33 1.22
CA PRO A 515 -24.19 0.97 1.61
C PRO A 515 -24.13 1.99 0.45
N GLY A 516 -24.61 3.21 0.69
CA GLY A 516 -24.77 4.23 -0.35
C GLY A 516 -25.84 5.27 -0.02
N ASP A 517 -26.01 6.22 -0.95
CA ASP A 517 -26.90 7.36 -0.81
C ASP A 517 -28.27 7.10 -1.44
N TYR A 518 -29.35 7.28 -0.66
CA TYR A 518 -30.72 7.11 -1.13
C TYR A 518 -31.55 8.39 -0.86
N PHE A 519 -32.22 8.91 -1.89
CA PHE A 519 -33.04 10.12 -1.77
C PHE A 519 -34.52 9.75 -1.62
N MET A 520 -35.04 9.89 -0.41
CA MET A 520 -36.48 9.80 -0.12
C MET A 520 -37.11 11.19 -0.32
N TYR A 521 -38.39 11.25 -0.66
CA TYR A 521 -39.06 12.52 -0.96
C TYR A 521 -40.34 12.64 -0.15
N VAL A 522 -40.53 13.79 0.50
CA VAL A 522 -41.72 14.13 1.28
C VAL A 522 -42.34 15.40 0.74
N ALA A 523 -43.65 15.55 0.88
CA ALA A 523 -44.39 16.77 0.55
C ALA A 523 -45.28 17.21 1.71
N VAL A 524 -45.55 18.51 1.78
CA VAL A 524 -46.62 19.10 2.59
C VAL A 524 -47.55 19.92 1.69
N SER A 525 -48.85 19.83 1.98
CA SER A 525 -49.91 20.61 1.34
C SER A 525 -51.12 20.70 2.26
N ASP A 526 -52.10 21.50 1.90
CA ASP A 526 -53.31 21.73 2.70
C ASP A 526 -54.37 20.63 2.48
N GLU A 527 -55.31 20.51 3.41
CA GLU A 527 -56.31 19.45 3.43
C GLU A 527 -57.27 19.53 2.22
N GLY A 528 -57.04 18.64 1.25
CA GLY A 528 -57.81 18.54 0.02
C GLY A 528 -57.01 18.81 -1.26
N VAL A 529 -55.78 19.34 -1.12
CA VAL A 529 -54.83 19.44 -2.23
C VAL A 529 -54.43 18.02 -2.68
N ALA A 530 -54.59 17.73 -3.97
CA ALA A 530 -54.36 16.39 -4.52
C ALA A 530 -52.89 16.20 -4.95
N ILE A 531 -52.18 15.30 -4.28
CA ILE A 531 -50.81 14.87 -4.62
C ILE A 531 -50.86 13.48 -5.26
N ASP A 532 -50.37 13.33 -6.50
CA ASP A 532 -50.25 12.02 -7.15
C ASP A 532 -49.00 11.27 -6.67
N ALA A 533 -49.14 10.54 -5.56
CA ALA A 533 -48.09 9.66 -5.03
C ALA A 533 -47.78 8.44 -5.92
N ALA A 534 -48.54 8.18 -7.00
CA ALA A 534 -48.30 7.03 -7.89
C ALA A 534 -47.34 7.35 -9.04
N THR A 535 -47.14 8.63 -9.41
CA THR A 535 -46.40 8.97 -10.63
C THR A 535 -45.42 10.14 -10.46
N ASN A 536 -44.12 9.81 -10.64
CA ASN A 536 -43.03 10.71 -11.02
C ASN A 536 -42.52 11.74 -9.96
N PRO A 537 -41.24 11.68 -9.51
CA PRO A 537 -40.66 12.76 -8.70
C PRO A 537 -40.54 14.10 -9.46
N ALA A 538 -40.55 14.08 -10.79
CA ALA A 538 -40.72 15.29 -11.63
C ALA A 538 -42.19 15.58 -12.00
N GLY A 539 -43.15 15.03 -11.24
CA GLY A 539 -44.59 15.21 -11.41
C GLY A 539 -45.21 16.20 -10.40
N ILE A 540 -44.74 16.18 -9.15
CA ILE A 540 -45.17 17.10 -8.07
C ILE A 540 -45.06 18.55 -8.54
N LEU A 541 -43.89 18.90 -9.11
CA LEU A 541 -43.73 19.67 -10.36
C LEU A 541 -44.72 20.82 -10.57
N SER A 542 -45.92 20.48 -11.06
CA SER A 542 -46.92 21.44 -11.53
C SER A 542 -47.93 21.98 -10.51
N ASN A 543 -47.88 21.57 -9.24
CA ASN A 543 -48.79 22.10 -8.23
C ASN A 543 -48.09 23.14 -7.34
N ASN A 544 -48.49 24.41 -7.46
CA ASN A 544 -47.92 25.53 -6.71
C ASN A 544 -48.44 25.66 -5.26
N LEU A 545 -49.27 24.71 -4.80
CA LEU A 545 -49.79 24.58 -3.42
C LEU A 545 -49.16 23.37 -2.69
N VAL A 546 -47.95 22.96 -3.10
CA VAL A 546 -47.22 21.83 -2.51
C VAL A 546 -45.75 22.21 -2.38
N ASP A 547 -45.18 21.98 -1.20
CA ASP A 547 -43.75 22.09 -0.93
C ASP A 547 -43.16 20.69 -0.74
N TYR A 548 -42.00 20.41 -1.34
CA TYR A 548 -41.43 19.07 -1.30
C TYR A 548 -39.93 19.07 -0.97
N GLN A 549 -39.56 18.20 -0.03
CA GLN A 549 -38.19 18.09 0.47
C GLN A 549 -37.56 16.74 0.08
N ALA A 550 -36.33 16.80 -0.43
CA ALA A 550 -35.48 15.63 -0.58
C ALA A 550 -34.75 15.31 0.73
N ILE A 551 -34.89 14.08 1.23
CA ILE A 551 -34.21 13.60 2.44
C ILE A 551 -33.15 12.59 2.00
N LYS A 552 -31.87 12.95 2.17
CA LYS A 552 -30.76 12.03 1.90
C LYS A 552 -30.62 11.03 3.06
N VAL A 553 -30.93 9.77 2.79
CA VAL A 553 -30.69 8.63 3.67
C VAL A 553 -29.39 7.94 3.23
N THR A 554 -28.32 8.18 3.98
CA THR A 554 -27.00 7.59 3.77
C THR A 554 -26.90 6.28 4.53
N ILE A 555 -26.72 5.16 3.83
CA ILE A 555 -26.41 3.88 4.45
C ILE A 555 -24.89 3.77 4.58
N ALA A 556 -24.41 3.80 5.82
CA ALA A 556 -23.00 3.87 6.17
C ALA A 556 -22.22 2.65 5.63
N LYS A 557 -20.99 2.92 5.20
CA LYS A 557 -20.06 1.90 4.70
C LYS A 557 -19.16 1.36 5.82
N PRO A 558 -18.70 0.11 5.69
CA PRO A 558 -17.53 -0.39 6.42
C PRO A 558 -16.29 0.48 6.19
N ASN A 559 -15.35 0.44 7.13
CA ASN A 559 -14.06 1.11 7.02
C ASN A 559 -13.18 0.45 5.95
N THR A 560 -12.37 1.25 5.27
CA THR A 560 -11.33 0.75 4.35
C THR A 560 -10.01 0.77 5.10
N LEU A 561 -9.60 -0.41 5.56
CA LEU A 561 -8.33 -0.60 6.26
C LEU A 561 -7.24 -1.04 5.28
N VAL A 562 -6.00 -0.60 5.49
CA VAL A 562 -4.85 -0.78 4.59
C VAL A 562 -3.73 -1.53 5.32
N ASN A 563 -2.99 -2.38 4.61
CA ASN A 563 -1.88 -3.11 5.21
C ASN A 563 -0.67 -2.19 5.47
N ASP A 564 -0.06 -2.34 6.64
CA ASP A 564 1.10 -1.57 7.09
C ASP A 564 2.41 -2.34 6.92
N THR A 565 3.52 -1.60 6.83
CA THR A 565 4.87 -2.15 7.05
C THR A 565 5.65 -1.21 7.95
N VAL A 566 6.18 -1.75 9.05
CA VAL A 566 6.91 -1.02 10.08
C VAL A 566 8.28 -1.66 10.23
N ASN A 567 9.34 -0.89 10.00
CA ASN A 567 10.71 -1.32 10.23
C ASN A 567 11.13 -0.92 11.65
N LEU A 568 11.80 -1.82 12.34
CA LEU A 568 12.43 -1.60 13.64
C LEU A 568 13.75 -2.37 13.70
N THR A 569 14.57 -2.07 14.70
CA THR A 569 15.65 -2.95 15.13
C THR A 569 15.15 -3.87 16.25
N GLU A 570 15.91 -4.91 16.58
CA GLU A 570 15.70 -5.65 17.83
C GLU A 570 15.99 -4.79 19.08
N ASP A 571 15.71 -5.35 20.27
CA ASP A 571 15.78 -4.74 21.61
C ASP A 571 14.99 -3.44 21.88
N ALA A 572 14.48 -2.78 20.84
CA ALA A 572 13.77 -1.52 20.92
C ALA A 572 12.26 -1.71 20.69
N SER A 573 11.45 -1.19 21.61
CA SER A 573 10.02 -1.00 21.37
C SER A 573 9.79 0.05 20.28
N VAL A 574 8.97 -0.28 19.27
CA VAL A 574 8.50 0.67 18.24
C VAL A 574 7.09 1.14 18.54
N VAL A 575 6.83 2.43 18.34
CA VAL A 575 5.50 3.05 18.51
C VAL A 575 5.06 3.66 17.19
N PHE A 576 3.86 3.32 16.73
CA PHE A 576 3.32 3.75 15.44
C PHE A 576 1.79 3.86 15.45
N THR A 577 1.23 4.53 14.45
CA THR A 577 -0.23 4.64 14.24
C THR A 577 -0.61 3.88 12.96
N PRO A 578 -1.18 2.67 13.04
CA PRO A 578 -1.58 1.92 11.85
C PRO A 578 -2.67 2.65 11.06
N LEU A 579 -3.59 3.34 11.77
CA LEU A 579 -4.71 4.11 11.20
C LEU A 579 -4.29 5.34 10.34
N SER A 580 -3.01 5.48 9.97
CA SER A 580 -2.47 6.64 9.25
C SER A 580 -2.62 6.58 7.73
N ASN A 581 -2.87 5.39 7.18
CA ASN A 581 -3.19 5.14 5.76
C ASN A 581 -4.66 4.67 5.56
N ASP A 582 -5.35 4.31 6.64
CA ASP A 582 -6.75 3.90 6.67
C ASP A 582 -7.74 5.02 6.31
N SER A 583 -8.98 4.65 5.98
CA SER A 583 -10.05 5.63 5.78
C SER A 583 -11.44 5.16 6.22
N VAL A 584 -12.16 6.09 6.85
CA VAL A 584 -13.61 6.04 7.07
C VAL A 584 -14.33 6.71 5.90
N ALA A 585 -15.37 6.07 5.37
CA ALA A 585 -16.21 6.66 4.33
C ALA A 585 -17.43 7.43 4.89
N ASN A 586 -17.74 7.22 6.17
CA ASN A 586 -18.81 7.86 6.93
C ASN A 586 -18.39 7.94 8.40
N GLY A 587 -18.58 9.10 9.04
CA GLY A 587 -18.25 9.30 10.46
C GLY A 587 -16.75 9.32 10.76
N GLU A 588 -16.40 9.01 12.00
CA GLU A 588 -15.01 8.87 12.48
C GLU A 588 -14.72 7.45 13.03
N PHE A 589 -13.45 7.12 13.23
CA PHE A 589 -13.02 5.89 13.89
C PHE A 589 -13.32 5.92 15.39
N VAL A 590 -13.92 4.85 15.93
CA VAL A 590 -14.05 4.69 17.39
C VAL A 590 -12.80 3.99 17.91
N LEU A 591 -11.85 4.74 18.47
CA LEU A 591 -10.56 4.22 18.95
C LEU A 591 -10.71 3.12 20.01
N ASP A 592 -11.74 3.20 20.87
CA ASP A 592 -12.10 2.16 21.85
C ASP A 592 -12.57 0.82 21.22
N SER A 593 -12.83 0.81 19.90
CA SER A 593 -13.25 -0.40 19.16
C SER A 593 -12.10 -1.11 18.42
N PHE A 594 -10.86 -0.62 18.55
CA PHE A 594 -9.69 -1.27 17.97
C PHE A 594 -9.49 -2.66 18.59
N THR A 595 -9.41 -3.68 17.75
CA THR A 595 -9.24 -5.08 18.17
C THR A 595 -8.14 -5.74 17.36
N VAL A 596 -7.20 -6.39 18.04
CA VAL A 596 -6.21 -7.26 17.39
C VAL A 596 -6.89 -8.60 17.11
N THR A 597 -7.24 -8.85 15.84
CA THR A 597 -7.97 -10.05 15.39
C THR A 597 -7.05 -11.26 15.26
N THR A 598 -5.74 -11.04 15.09
CA THR A 598 -4.70 -12.08 15.15
C THR A 598 -3.47 -11.45 15.79
N PRO A 599 -3.06 -11.88 17.00
CA PRO A 599 -1.88 -11.33 17.66
C PRO A 599 -0.59 -11.74 16.95
N PRO A 600 0.53 -11.01 17.15
CA PRO A 600 1.82 -11.42 16.62
C PRO A 600 2.25 -12.76 17.24
N ALA A 601 2.90 -13.61 16.45
CA ALA A 601 3.39 -14.90 16.90
C ALA A 601 4.58 -14.79 17.88
N VAL A 602 5.28 -13.66 17.88
CA VAL A 602 6.49 -13.37 18.66
C VAL A 602 6.41 -11.93 19.20
N GLY A 603 6.93 -11.70 20.41
CA GLY A 603 6.94 -10.38 21.07
C GLY A 603 5.62 -10.01 21.76
N HIS A 604 5.50 -8.75 22.16
CA HIS A 604 4.33 -8.19 22.84
C HIS A 604 3.80 -6.94 22.13
N LEU A 605 2.48 -6.74 22.21
CA LEU A 605 1.77 -5.63 21.56
C LEU A 605 0.82 -5.00 22.58
N SER A 606 0.89 -3.68 22.72
CA SER A 606 -0.08 -2.87 23.46
C SER A 606 -0.67 -1.76 22.57
N TYR A 607 -1.86 -1.29 22.91
CA TYR A 607 -2.58 -0.25 22.18
C TYR A 607 -3.12 0.80 23.16
N ASP A 608 -2.96 2.08 22.81
CA ASP A 608 -3.51 3.20 23.55
C ASP A 608 -4.69 3.84 22.81
N ALA A 609 -5.90 3.59 23.32
CA ALA A 609 -7.13 4.15 22.76
C ALA A 609 -7.24 5.68 22.89
N ALA A 610 -6.44 6.33 23.74
CA ALA A 610 -6.41 7.78 23.86
C ALA A 610 -5.57 8.47 22.77
N THR A 611 -4.68 7.75 22.09
CA THR A 611 -3.79 8.28 21.03
C THR A 611 -3.89 7.53 19.70
N GLY A 612 -4.53 6.37 19.66
CA GLY A 612 -4.60 5.50 18.47
C GLY A 612 -3.26 4.83 18.14
N GLN A 613 -2.31 4.79 19.08
CA GLN A 613 -0.97 4.25 18.87
C GLN A 613 -0.88 2.78 19.30
N VAL A 614 -0.19 1.99 18.48
CA VAL A 614 0.28 0.64 18.81
C VAL A 614 1.75 0.73 19.23
N THR A 615 2.08 0.07 20.34
CA THR A 615 3.47 -0.23 20.71
C THR A 615 3.72 -1.71 20.49
N TYR A 616 4.76 -2.05 19.73
CA TYR A 616 5.27 -3.42 19.61
C TYR A 616 6.65 -3.50 20.26
N THR A 617 6.90 -4.59 20.98
CA THR A 617 8.18 -4.91 21.62
C THR A 617 8.58 -6.33 21.20
N PRO A 618 9.68 -6.51 20.44
CA PRO A 618 10.23 -7.84 20.19
C PRO A 618 10.74 -8.46 21.51
N PRO A 619 10.95 -9.78 21.58
CA PRO A 619 11.88 -10.37 22.55
C PRO A 619 13.28 -9.76 22.38
N THR A 620 14.11 -9.91 23.41
CA THR A 620 15.56 -9.72 23.27
C THR A 620 16.11 -10.68 22.22
N ASP A 621 17.15 -10.28 21.49
CA ASP A 621 17.87 -11.11 20.51
C ASP A 621 16.96 -11.69 19.38
N TYR A 622 15.85 -11.01 19.05
CA TYR A 622 14.92 -11.43 17.99
C TYR A 622 14.91 -10.48 16.79
N ASN A 623 15.57 -10.91 15.70
CA ASN A 623 15.40 -10.36 14.37
C ASN A 623 14.47 -11.20 13.48
N GLY A 624 14.04 -10.64 12.34
CA GLY A 624 13.19 -11.30 11.35
C GLY A 624 11.82 -10.63 11.14
N THR A 625 10.91 -11.34 10.45
CA THR A 625 9.58 -10.81 10.10
C THR A 625 8.50 -11.42 11.00
N VAL A 626 7.69 -10.56 11.61
CA VAL A 626 6.48 -10.93 12.35
C VAL A 626 5.29 -10.09 11.87
N SER A 627 4.06 -10.59 12.00
CA SER A 627 2.87 -9.84 11.60
C SER A 627 1.72 -10.07 12.55
N PHE A 628 0.80 -9.10 12.59
CA PHE A 628 -0.46 -9.18 13.32
C PHE A 628 -1.59 -8.59 12.47
N GLN A 629 -2.84 -8.89 12.83
CA GLN A 629 -4.00 -8.29 12.18
C GLN A 629 -4.85 -7.50 13.18
N TYR A 630 -5.41 -6.39 12.71
CA TYR A 630 -6.34 -5.56 13.48
C TYR A 630 -7.60 -5.24 12.70
N ASN A 631 -8.65 -4.88 13.44
CA ASN A 631 -9.87 -4.30 12.89
C ASN A 631 -10.44 -3.24 13.85
N ILE A 632 -11.08 -2.22 13.30
CA ILE A 632 -11.64 -1.07 14.03
C ILE A 632 -12.96 -0.64 13.39
N ALA A 633 -13.95 -0.28 14.21
CA ALA A 633 -15.24 0.20 13.77
C ALA A 633 -15.31 1.74 13.68
N ASN A 634 -16.19 2.24 12.83
CA ASN A 634 -16.63 3.65 12.86
C ASN A 634 -17.78 3.85 13.87
N GLU A 635 -18.24 5.10 14.01
CA GLU A 635 -19.36 5.48 14.89
C GLU A 635 -20.66 4.70 14.65
N PHE A 636 -20.84 4.12 13.46
CA PHE A 636 -21.99 3.28 13.10
C PHE A 636 -21.83 1.81 13.51
N GLY A 637 -20.71 1.44 14.15
CA GLY A 637 -20.39 0.07 14.54
C GLY A 637 -19.86 -0.80 13.39
N LEU A 638 -19.54 -0.20 12.24
CA LEU A 638 -19.13 -0.94 11.04
C LEU A 638 -17.61 -1.08 10.98
N ALA A 639 -17.12 -2.30 11.20
CA ALA A 639 -15.72 -2.68 11.07
C ALA A 639 -15.37 -3.07 9.62
N GLY A 640 -14.12 -2.91 9.22
CA GLY A 640 -13.63 -3.21 7.87
C GLY A 640 -13.31 -4.68 7.64
N THR A 641 -12.66 -5.00 6.52
CA THR A 641 -11.81 -6.20 6.43
C THR A 641 -10.56 -5.98 7.28
N PRO A 642 -10.13 -6.93 8.13
CA PRO A 642 -8.93 -6.75 8.96
C PRO A 642 -7.69 -6.43 8.12
N ALA A 643 -6.95 -5.40 8.53
CA ALA A 643 -5.66 -5.06 7.96
C ALA A 643 -4.54 -5.88 8.62
N THR A 644 -3.48 -6.16 7.85
CA THR A 644 -2.27 -6.83 8.33
C THR A 644 -1.15 -5.81 8.49
N VAL A 645 -0.53 -5.79 9.67
CA VAL A 645 0.70 -5.03 9.93
C VAL A 645 1.87 -6.00 9.84
N THR A 646 2.83 -5.69 8.97
CA THR A 646 4.10 -6.42 8.87
C THR A 646 5.18 -5.66 9.63
N LEU A 647 5.79 -6.30 10.62
CA LEU A 647 6.91 -5.79 11.40
C LEU A 647 8.19 -6.46 10.89
N LEU A 648 9.12 -5.64 10.40
CA LEU A 648 10.43 -6.07 9.92
C LEU A 648 11.48 -5.68 10.96
N VAL A 649 11.91 -6.66 11.75
CA VAL A 649 12.93 -6.48 12.80
C VAL A 649 14.31 -6.77 12.18
N ALA A 650 15.13 -5.74 12.05
CA ALA A 650 16.54 -5.85 11.65
C ALA A 650 17.43 -6.10 12.87
N SER A 651 18.57 -6.76 12.67
CA SER A 651 19.51 -7.02 13.75
C SER A 651 20.25 -5.78 14.25
N ILE A 652 20.86 -5.87 15.44
CA ILE A 652 21.89 -4.95 15.95
C ILE A 652 23.12 -5.79 16.32
N ASN A 653 24.31 -5.31 15.97
CA ASN A 653 25.57 -5.99 16.28
C ASN A 653 25.83 -6.12 17.80
N ASP A 654 26.09 -7.33 18.28
CA ASP A 654 26.38 -7.68 19.68
C ASP A 654 27.88 -7.76 20.02
N ASP A 655 28.21 -7.82 21.33
CA ASP A 655 29.61 -7.92 21.83
C ASP A 655 30.21 -9.33 21.58
N PRO A 656 31.30 -9.47 20.80
CA PRO A 656 31.95 -10.77 20.59
C PRO A 656 32.71 -11.25 21.85
N THR A 657 32.95 -12.56 21.99
CA THR A 657 33.62 -13.15 23.17
C THR A 657 34.83 -14.02 22.80
N ALA A 658 36.03 -13.49 23.04
CA ALA A 658 37.29 -14.22 22.83
C ALA A 658 37.68 -15.09 24.03
N PHE A 659 38.28 -16.26 23.79
CA PHE A 659 38.71 -17.20 24.83
C PHE A 659 40.21 -17.57 24.75
N ASP A 660 40.85 -17.76 25.91
CA ASP A 660 42.28 -18.09 25.99
C ASP A 660 42.66 -19.41 25.27
N ASP A 661 43.78 -19.36 24.55
CA ASP A 661 44.24 -20.34 23.57
C ASP A 661 45.44 -21.17 24.06
N LEU A 662 45.55 -22.41 23.58
CA LEU A 662 46.72 -23.27 23.81
C LEU A 662 47.10 -24.10 22.58
N PHE A 663 48.26 -23.80 22.01
CA PHE A 663 48.83 -24.50 20.85
C PHE A 663 50.21 -25.09 21.13
N ILE A 664 50.68 -25.91 20.18
CA ILE A 664 52.04 -26.45 20.11
C ILE A 664 52.62 -26.01 18.76
N ALA A 665 53.89 -25.62 18.73
CA ALA A 665 54.56 -25.22 17.49
C ALA A 665 55.93 -25.91 17.36
N ASP A 666 56.34 -26.16 16.12
CA ASP A 666 57.67 -26.69 15.84
C ASP A 666 58.72 -25.57 15.90
N ARG A 667 59.81 -25.84 16.61
CA ARG A 667 60.98 -24.97 16.71
C ARG A 667 61.52 -24.61 15.33
N ASP A 668 61.97 -23.36 15.19
CA ASP A 668 62.58 -22.81 13.97
C ASP A 668 61.67 -22.88 12.71
N SER A 669 60.35 -23.13 12.88
CA SER A 669 59.33 -23.15 11.82
C SER A 669 58.16 -22.21 12.11
N ALA A 670 57.54 -21.66 11.07
CA ALA A 670 56.24 -21.02 11.18
C ALA A 670 55.13 -22.06 11.46
N THR A 671 54.07 -21.66 12.14
CA THR A 671 52.87 -22.46 12.45
C THR A 671 51.63 -21.56 12.38
N LEU A 672 50.60 -21.96 11.65
CA LEU A 672 49.30 -21.26 11.64
C LEU A 672 48.45 -21.69 12.84
N LEU A 673 47.94 -20.70 13.57
CA LEU A 673 47.18 -20.86 14.80
C LEU A 673 45.72 -20.43 14.58
N PRO A 674 44.74 -21.34 14.60
CA PRO A 674 43.33 -21.05 14.35
C PRO A 674 42.66 -20.48 15.62
N VAL A 675 43.05 -19.26 16.00
CA VAL A 675 42.60 -18.58 17.23
C VAL A 675 41.08 -18.37 17.29
N LEU A 676 40.41 -18.18 16.16
CA LEU A 676 38.95 -18.00 16.10
C LEU A 676 38.13 -19.31 16.26
N LYS A 677 38.72 -20.41 16.74
CA LYS A 677 38.05 -21.74 16.78
C LYS A 677 37.28 -22.00 18.07
N ASN A 678 37.71 -21.39 19.17
CA ASN A 678 37.10 -21.44 20.50
C ASN A 678 36.34 -20.16 20.85
N ASP A 679 36.51 -19.10 20.05
CA ASP A 679 35.82 -17.82 20.18
C ASP A 679 34.34 -17.89 19.83
N ASP A 680 33.54 -17.10 20.57
CA ASP A 680 32.19 -16.75 20.16
C ASP A 680 32.24 -15.42 19.38
N LYS A 681 31.62 -15.40 18.21
CA LYS A 681 31.80 -14.33 17.22
C LYS A 681 30.74 -13.24 17.27
N GLY A 682 29.68 -13.47 18.03
CA GLY A 682 28.39 -12.80 17.88
C GLY A 682 27.28 -13.84 17.78
N ALA A 683 26.03 -13.42 17.92
CA ALA A 683 24.88 -14.28 17.81
C ALA A 683 24.74 -14.86 16.39
N ALA A 684 24.28 -16.11 16.29
CA ALA A 684 24.27 -16.85 15.02
C ALA A 684 23.30 -16.30 13.93
N ASN A 685 22.60 -15.20 14.22
CA ASN A 685 21.72 -14.43 13.34
C ASN A 685 22.40 -13.15 12.77
N GLU A 686 23.70 -12.96 13.02
CA GLU A 686 24.53 -11.82 12.59
C GLU A 686 25.52 -12.18 11.45
N GLN A 687 25.30 -13.28 10.73
CA GLN A 687 26.28 -13.95 9.86
C GLN A 687 26.93 -13.13 8.71
N ASP A 688 26.44 -11.92 8.41
CA ASP A 688 27.03 -11.02 7.40
C ASP A 688 28.10 -10.07 7.99
N ASP A 689 28.20 -9.90 9.32
CA ASP A 689 29.14 -9.00 9.96
C ASP A 689 30.57 -9.62 10.10
N PRO A 690 31.65 -8.91 9.67
CA PRO A 690 32.95 -9.54 9.46
C PRO A 690 33.92 -9.37 10.64
N VAL A 691 34.01 -10.37 11.52
CA VAL A 691 35.02 -10.43 12.61
C VAL A 691 36.47 -10.31 12.09
N ILE A 692 37.19 -9.31 12.59
CA ILE A 692 38.60 -9.00 12.25
C ILE A 692 39.53 -9.38 13.41
N VAL A 693 40.56 -10.19 13.14
CA VAL A 693 41.66 -10.43 14.09
C VAL A 693 42.65 -9.26 14.07
N VAL A 694 42.90 -8.68 15.24
CA VAL A 694 43.85 -7.58 15.47
C VAL A 694 44.96 -8.06 16.42
N LEU A 695 46.22 -7.90 16.03
CA LEU A 695 47.39 -8.16 16.87
C LEU A 695 47.93 -6.84 17.47
N PRO A 696 47.88 -6.63 18.81
CA PRO A 696 48.45 -5.44 19.45
C PRO A 696 49.98 -5.32 19.32
N SER A 697 50.65 -6.41 18.94
CA SER A 697 52.10 -6.50 18.71
C SER A 697 52.37 -7.56 17.64
N GLY A 698 53.30 -7.28 16.72
CA GLY A 698 53.84 -8.28 15.79
C GLY A 698 54.89 -9.21 16.40
N PHE A 699 55.13 -9.12 17.71
CA PHE A 699 56.09 -9.91 18.47
C PHE A 699 55.48 -10.46 19.76
N THR A 700 55.88 -11.68 20.12
CA THR A 700 55.45 -12.41 21.32
C THR A 700 56.34 -12.16 22.54
N SER A 701 55.97 -12.72 23.70
CA SER A 701 56.66 -12.53 24.98
C SER A 701 58.09 -13.09 25.03
N ALA A 702 58.37 -14.19 24.33
CA ALA A 702 59.72 -14.74 24.17
C ALA A 702 60.48 -14.14 22.97
N GLY A 703 59.82 -13.34 22.13
CA GLY A 703 60.43 -12.65 20.99
C GLY A 703 60.31 -13.38 19.64
N GLY A 704 59.35 -14.29 19.51
CA GLY A 704 58.86 -14.78 18.21
C GLY A 704 58.07 -13.69 17.48
N THR A 705 57.67 -13.96 16.24
CA THR A 705 56.86 -13.06 15.41
C THR A 705 55.46 -13.61 15.18
N VAL A 706 54.47 -12.72 15.12
CA VAL A 706 53.06 -13.05 14.82
C VAL A 706 52.49 -12.15 13.73
N VAL A 707 51.77 -12.74 12.78
CA VAL A 707 51.14 -12.07 11.64
C VAL A 707 49.75 -12.66 11.40
N VAL A 708 48.73 -11.83 11.13
CA VAL A 708 47.39 -12.31 10.74
C VAL A 708 47.42 -12.78 9.28
N VAL A 709 46.96 -14.00 9.02
CA VAL A 709 46.91 -14.64 7.70
C VAL A 709 45.51 -15.23 7.53
N GLY A 710 44.64 -14.50 6.82
CA GLY A 710 43.22 -14.83 6.74
C GLY A 710 42.54 -14.63 8.09
N ASP A 711 41.87 -15.69 8.57
CA ASP A 711 41.18 -15.78 9.86
C ASP A 711 42.08 -16.35 10.99
N GLN A 712 43.37 -16.55 10.72
CA GLN A 712 44.33 -17.23 11.60
C GLN A 712 45.56 -16.38 11.90
N VAL A 713 46.37 -16.77 12.90
CA VAL A 713 47.64 -16.12 13.24
C VAL A 713 48.81 -17.03 12.87
N GLU A 714 49.66 -16.61 11.94
CA GLU A 714 50.97 -17.24 11.72
C GLU A 714 51.92 -16.83 12.84
N TYR A 715 52.33 -17.80 13.66
CA TYR A 715 53.36 -17.66 14.68
C TYR A 715 54.67 -18.28 14.19
N THR A 716 55.80 -17.59 14.43
CA THR A 716 57.15 -18.15 14.26
C THR A 716 57.94 -17.95 15.56
N PRO A 717 58.49 -19.01 16.18
CA PRO A 717 59.24 -18.91 17.42
C PRO A 717 60.61 -18.22 17.23
N PRO A 718 61.23 -17.72 18.32
CA PRO A 718 62.60 -17.22 18.26
C PRO A 718 63.58 -18.32 17.79
N THR A 719 64.65 -17.94 17.08
CA THR A 719 65.58 -18.93 16.51
C THR A 719 66.30 -19.75 17.59
N ASN A 720 66.23 -21.07 17.50
CA ASN A 720 66.65 -22.07 18.50
C ASN A 720 65.87 -22.06 19.84
N PHE A 721 64.64 -21.55 19.87
CA PHE A 721 63.81 -21.57 21.08
C PHE A 721 63.04 -22.90 21.26
N THR A 722 62.90 -23.33 22.52
CA THR A 722 61.97 -24.39 22.96
C THR A 722 61.35 -24.02 24.31
N GLY A 723 60.15 -24.52 24.58
CA GLY A 723 59.34 -24.18 25.74
C GLY A 723 58.23 -23.16 25.44
N THR A 724 57.65 -22.58 26.49
CA THR A 724 56.41 -21.80 26.38
C THR A 724 56.63 -20.32 26.02
N ASP A 725 55.87 -19.84 25.03
CA ASP A 725 55.72 -18.44 24.63
C ASP A 725 54.25 -18.00 24.74
N THR A 726 53.98 -16.69 24.80
CA THR A 726 52.62 -16.14 24.86
C THR A 726 52.48 -14.81 24.11
N PHE A 727 51.29 -14.56 23.57
CA PHE A 727 50.86 -13.26 23.04
C PHE A 727 49.36 -13.06 23.25
N THR A 728 48.81 -11.92 22.84
CA THR A 728 47.37 -11.64 22.88
C THR A 728 46.87 -11.21 21.50
N TYR A 729 45.61 -11.49 21.20
CA TYR A 729 44.90 -10.94 20.05
C TYR A 729 43.58 -10.35 20.51
N THR A 730 43.05 -9.44 19.70
CA THR A 730 41.75 -8.82 19.86
C THR A 730 40.90 -9.19 18.66
N ILE A 731 39.69 -9.71 18.89
CA ILE A 731 38.67 -9.83 17.85
C ILE A 731 37.86 -8.54 17.86
N ASN A 732 37.70 -7.92 16.70
CA ASN A 732 36.89 -6.73 16.50
C ASN A 732 35.74 -7.12 15.56
N ASP A 733 34.50 -6.95 16.01
CA ASP A 733 33.32 -7.14 15.19
C ASP A 733 32.57 -5.81 15.05
N SER A 734 32.57 -5.26 13.84
CA SER A 734 32.04 -3.94 13.44
C SER A 734 32.32 -2.73 14.38
N GLY A 735 33.26 -2.85 15.33
CA GLY A 735 33.63 -1.83 16.31
C GLY A 735 33.52 -2.25 17.78
N LEU A 736 32.94 -3.41 18.09
CA LEU A 736 32.93 -4.05 19.41
C LEU A 736 34.15 -4.98 19.54
N GLU A 737 34.75 -5.10 20.73
CA GLU A 737 36.09 -5.70 20.88
C GLU A 737 36.23 -6.65 22.08
N SER A 738 36.72 -7.86 21.81
CA SER A 738 37.06 -8.88 22.80
C SER A 738 38.54 -9.26 22.70
N THR A 739 39.19 -9.67 23.78
CA THR A 739 40.65 -9.92 23.80
C THR A 739 41.03 -11.13 24.64
N ALA A 740 41.81 -12.04 24.04
CA ALA A 740 42.27 -13.29 24.65
C ALA A 740 43.80 -13.46 24.56
N MET A 741 44.33 -14.39 25.35
CA MET A 741 45.75 -14.75 25.39
C MET A 741 46.02 -16.10 24.73
N VAL A 742 46.95 -16.12 23.77
CA VAL A 742 47.48 -17.34 23.16
C VAL A 742 48.70 -17.81 23.92
N THR A 743 48.72 -19.10 24.28
CA THR A 743 49.89 -19.81 24.80
C THR A 743 50.40 -20.81 23.77
N VAL A 744 51.71 -20.83 23.51
CA VAL A 744 52.33 -21.76 22.54
C VAL A 744 53.48 -22.52 23.19
N ASP A 745 53.48 -23.86 23.13
CA ASP A 745 54.58 -24.71 23.60
C ASP A 745 55.46 -25.18 22.43
N VAL A 746 56.73 -24.77 22.40
CA VAL A 746 57.62 -24.93 21.26
C VAL A 746 58.56 -26.14 21.42
N ARG A 747 58.61 -27.05 20.43
CA ARG A 747 59.27 -28.37 20.54
C ARG A 747 60.16 -28.70 19.33
N ASP A 748 61.07 -29.66 19.48
CA ASP A 748 61.88 -30.20 18.37
C ASP A 748 61.08 -31.21 17.51
N ALA A 749 61.29 -31.21 16.19
CA ALA A 749 60.42 -31.88 15.21
C ALA A 749 60.95 -33.24 14.68
N SER A 750 60.03 -34.20 14.50
CA SER A 750 60.22 -35.46 13.76
C SER A 750 58.86 -36.02 13.36
N GLN A 751 58.57 -36.10 12.05
CA GLN A 751 57.19 -36.14 11.55
C GLN A 751 56.91 -37.27 10.55
N PHE A 752 55.80 -37.98 10.78
CA PHE A 752 55.04 -38.71 9.76
C PHE A 752 53.91 -37.81 9.24
N THR A 753 53.68 -37.77 7.93
CA THR A 753 52.52 -37.09 7.33
C THR A 753 51.76 -38.03 6.40
N ILE A 754 50.43 -37.96 6.42
CA ILE A 754 49.54 -38.77 5.60
C ILE A 754 48.87 -37.90 4.56
N THR A 755 48.88 -38.32 3.29
CA THR A 755 48.15 -37.65 2.21
C THR A 755 47.23 -38.61 1.47
N ALA A 756 46.07 -38.14 1.02
CA ALA A 756 45.07 -38.92 0.30
C ALA A 756 44.88 -38.35 -1.10
N VAL A 757 45.23 -39.11 -2.14
CA VAL A 757 45.24 -38.61 -3.53
C VAL A 757 44.66 -39.63 -4.51
N LYS A 758 43.84 -39.19 -5.47
CA LYS A 758 43.28 -40.03 -6.55
C LYS A 758 44.42 -40.57 -7.42
N ASP A 759 45.25 -39.66 -7.95
CA ASP A 759 46.46 -39.97 -8.70
C ASP A 759 47.69 -40.05 -7.79
N ALA A 760 48.45 -41.14 -7.89
CA ALA A 760 49.55 -41.42 -6.97
C ALA A 760 50.77 -40.51 -7.22
N THR A 761 51.30 -39.87 -6.18
CA THR A 761 52.37 -38.86 -6.30
C THR A 761 53.62 -39.40 -7.00
N SER A 762 54.16 -38.58 -7.90
CA SER A 762 55.43 -38.80 -8.57
C SER A 762 56.58 -38.37 -7.66
N VAL A 763 57.51 -39.29 -7.43
CA VAL A 763 58.69 -39.10 -6.56
C VAL A 763 59.96 -39.34 -7.36
N ASP A 764 61.10 -38.86 -6.86
CA ASP A 764 62.39 -39.13 -7.49
C ASP A 764 62.90 -40.57 -7.26
N SER A 765 64.13 -40.86 -7.70
CA SER A 765 64.75 -42.19 -7.57
C SER A 765 64.99 -42.65 -6.14
N GLU A 766 64.93 -41.75 -5.15
CA GLU A 766 65.14 -42.01 -3.72
C GLU A 766 63.84 -41.83 -2.93
N GLY A 767 62.73 -41.49 -3.59
CA GLY A 767 61.40 -41.36 -3.00
C GLY A 767 61.14 -40.00 -2.36
N ALA A 768 62.01 -39.01 -2.59
CA ALA A 768 61.92 -37.69 -2.00
C ALA A 768 61.03 -36.75 -2.82
N VAL A 769 60.53 -35.72 -2.14
CA VAL A 769 59.80 -34.58 -2.72
C VAL A 769 60.25 -33.25 -2.09
N ILE A 770 60.16 -32.16 -2.87
CA ILE A 770 60.56 -30.80 -2.42
C ILE A 770 59.46 -30.15 -1.55
N GLY A 771 58.22 -30.59 -1.70
CA GLY A 771 57.08 -30.28 -0.84
C GLY A 771 56.10 -31.45 -0.86
N LEU A 772 55.21 -31.55 0.13
CA LEU A 772 54.17 -32.58 0.13
C LEU A 772 53.22 -32.39 -1.07
N PRO A 773 52.65 -33.48 -1.62
CA PRO A 773 51.39 -33.34 -2.35
C PRO A 773 50.33 -32.81 -1.39
N GLN A 774 49.45 -31.93 -1.86
CA GLN A 774 48.20 -31.71 -1.13
C GLN A 774 47.31 -32.95 -1.33
N SER A 775 46.60 -33.37 -0.29
CA SER A 775 45.53 -34.34 -0.45
C SER A 775 44.42 -33.74 -1.30
N ASP A 776 43.76 -34.56 -2.11
CA ASP A 776 42.57 -34.12 -2.85
C ASP A 776 41.47 -33.71 -1.85
N GLN A 777 40.82 -32.57 -2.08
CA GLN A 777 39.78 -32.08 -1.18
C GLN A 777 38.53 -32.97 -1.21
N ILE A 778 38.25 -33.57 -2.36
CA ILE A 778 37.10 -34.46 -2.59
C ILE A 778 37.59 -35.73 -3.27
N ILE A 779 37.20 -36.87 -2.70
CA ILE A 779 37.27 -38.19 -3.32
C ILE A 779 35.83 -38.69 -3.42
N GLU A 780 35.40 -39.03 -4.62
CA GLU A 780 34.06 -39.58 -4.83
C GLU A 780 34.05 -41.04 -4.36
N GLU A 781 32.93 -41.51 -3.82
CA GLU A 781 32.64 -42.88 -3.38
C GLU A 781 33.21 -43.98 -4.27
N TRP A 782 33.25 -43.74 -5.58
CA TRP A 782 33.63 -44.70 -6.60
C TRP A 782 35.09 -44.59 -7.07
N ASP A 783 35.84 -43.61 -6.59
CA ASP A 783 37.26 -43.42 -6.91
C ASP A 783 38.13 -44.52 -6.27
N THR A 784 39.17 -44.92 -7.00
CA THR A 784 40.29 -45.65 -6.37
C THR A 784 41.39 -44.65 -6.05
N PHE A 785 41.70 -44.47 -4.77
CA PHE A 785 42.71 -43.50 -4.32
C PHE A 785 43.89 -44.17 -3.61
N TRP A 786 44.91 -43.38 -3.30
CA TRP A 786 46.10 -43.77 -2.56
C TRP A 786 46.20 -43.01 -1.24
N VAL A 787 46.39 -43.74 -0.14
CA VAL A 787 46.92 -43.19 1.10
C VAL A 787 48.44 -43.30 1.02
N GLU A 788 49.12 -42.17 1.03
CA GLU A 788 50.58 -42.07 0.95
C GLU A 788 51.14 -41.65 2.31
N VAL A 789 52.15 -42.39 2.80
CA VAL A 789 52.78 -42.18 4.10
C VAL A 789 54.17 -41.60 3.90
N TRP A 790 54.35 -40.35 4.32
CA TRP A 790 55.58 -39.60 4.23
C TRP A 790 56.31 -39.59 5.57
N VAL A 791 57.63 -39.69 5.54
CA VAL A 791 58.51 -39.61 6.71
C VAL A 791 59.54 -38.51 6.55
N THR A 792 59.83 -37.82 7.65
CA THR A 792 60.75 -36.68 7.71
C THR A 792 61.62 -36.81 8.96
N ALA A 793 62.94 -36.89 8.78
CA ALA A 793 63.88 -36.79 9.89
C ALA A 793 64.08 -35.32 10.30
N ASP A 794 64.72 -35.12 11.44
CA ASP A 794 65.16 -33.81 11.90
C ASP A 794 66.12 -33.13 10.90
N GLY A 795 65.98 -31.81 10.73
CA GLY A 795 66.70 -31.03 9.70
C GLY A 795 68.21 -30.84 9.97
N SER A 796 68.81 -31.57 10.90
CA SER A 796 70.09 -31.30 11.56
C SER A 796 71.37 -31.73 10.79
N GLY A 797 71.30 -31.87 9.47
CA GLY A 797 72.50 -31.84 8.62
C GLY A 797 73.21 -33.18 8.41
N GLY A 798 72.49 -34.15 7.84
CA GLY A 798 73.07 -35.41 7.33
C GLY A 798 72.74 -36.65 8.15
N ASP A 799 71.67 -36.57 8.94
CA ASP A 799 71.03 -37.70 9.61
C ASP A 799 70.16 -38.47 8.58
N THR A 800 69.95 -39.77 8.78
CA THR A 800 69.51 -40.70 7.71
C THR A 800 68.47 -41.70 8.20
N ILE A 801 67.32 -41.79 7.54
CA ILE A 801 66.26 -42.75 7.87
C ILE A 801 66.69 -44.15 7.41
N THR A 802 67.05 -45.01 8.36
CA THR A 802 67.50 -46.40 8.12
C THR A 802 66.37 -47.43 8.24
N ALA A 803 65.31 -47.13 8.98
CA ALA A 803 64.08 -47.91 9.03
C ALA A 803 62.88 -47.04 9.42
N ALA A 804 61.68 -47.45 9.01
CA ALA A 804 60.44 -46.86 9.51
C ALA A 804 59.27 -47.86 9.44
N SER A 805 58.31 -47.72 10.37
CA SER A 805 57.08 -48.51 10.42
C SER A 805 55.85 -47.65 10.68
N ALA A 806 54.70 -48.10 10.20
CA ALA A 806 53.38 -47.59 10.56
C ALA A 806 52.31 -48.68 10.39
N THR A 807 51.27 -48.65 11.21
CA THR A 807 50.01 -49.39 10.99
C THR A 807 48.92 -48.37 10.70
N ILE A 808 48.44 -48.35 9.45
CA ILE A 808 47.23 -47.64 9.05
C ILE A 808 46.04 -48.46 9.56
N ASN A 809 45.09 -47.79 10.21
CA ASN A 809 43.85 -48.38 10.70
C ASN A 809 42.71 -47.57 10.03
N PHE A 810 41.84 -48.26 9.31
CA PHE A 810 40.81 -47.68 8.44
C PHE A 810 39.47 -48.41 8.62
N ASP A 811 38.35 -47.78 8.32
CA ASP A 811 37.05 -48.44 8.37
C ASP A 811 36.87 -49.42 7.17
N PRO A 812 36.74 -50.74 7.41
CA PRO A 812 36.61 -51.73 6.36
C PRO A 812 35.21 -51.83 5.75
N THR A 813 34.23 -51.03 6.20
CA THR A 813 32.86 -50.98 5.65
C THR A 813 32.74 -50.01 4.48
N MET A 814 33.64 -49.03 4.35
CA MET A 814 33.65 -48.02 3.28
C MET A 814 34.54 -48.45 2.09
N TYR A 815 35.83 -48.70 2.36
CA TYR A 815 36.83 -49.05 1.34
C TYR A 815 37.68 -50.24 1.78
N ARG A 816 38.19 -51.01 0.82
CA ARG A 816 39.18 -52.08 1.09
C ARG A 816 40.57 -51.72 0.59
N ALA A 817 41.60 -52.09 1.35
CA ALA A 817 42.98 -51.99 0.87
C ALA A 817 43.24 -53.06 -0.20
N SER A 818 43.70 -52.63 -1.38
CA SER A 818 43.87 -53.48 -2.57
C SER A 818 45.32 -53.76 -2.94
N SER A 819 46.24 -52.85 -2.63
CA SER A 819 47.69 -53.03 -2.86
C SER A 819 48.52 -52.15 -1.93
N ILE A 820 49.78 -52.55 -1.71
CA ILE A 820 50.80 -51.78 -1.00
C ILE A 820 52.00 -51.62 -1.95
N LEU A 821 52.52 -50.40 -2.07
CA LEU A 821 53.79 -50.09 -2.72
C LEU A 821 54.70 -49.37 -1.72
N ILE A 822 55.87 -49.94 -1.42
CA ILE A 822 56.90 -49.28 -0.60
C ILE A 822 57.60 -48.22 -1.46
N GLY A 823 57.93 -47.06 -0.89
CA GLY A 823 58.58 -45.97 -1.62
C GLY A 823 60.00 -46.34 -2.07
N PRO A 824 60.51 -45.81 -3.19
CA PRO A 824 61.73 -46.33 -3.83
C PRO A 824 63.02 -46.11 -3.01
N GLY A 825 63.01 -45.18 -2.04
CA GLY A 825 64.08 -45.04 -1.05
C GLY A 825 64.19 -46.19 -0.03
N PHE A 826 63.20 -47.07 0.03
CA PHE A 826 63.11 -48.14 1.02
C PHE A 826 62.93 -49.53 0.39
N THR A 827 63.38 -50.54 1.12
CA THR A 827 63.13 -51.97 0.85
C THR A 827 62.09 -52.51 1.83
N ALA A 828 61.14 -53.30 1.33
CA ALA A 828 60.08 -53.89 2.15
C ALA A 828 60.63 -54.81 3.26
N GLY A 829 60.27 -54.51 4.51
CA GLY A 829 60.58 -55.33 5.68
C GLY A 829 59.62 -56.50 5.86
N SER A 830 59.96 -57.41 6.78
CA SER A 830 59.06 -58.50 7.17
C SER A 830 57.89 -57.97 7.99
N GLY A 831 56.65 -58.28 7.59
CA GLY A 831 55.44 -57.93 8.33
C GLY A 831 54.46 -57.02 7.59
N ASN A 832 54.73 -56.67 6.33
CA ASN A 832 53.79 -55.92 5.49
C ASN A 832 52.57 -56.78 5.16
N THR A 833 51.39 -56.37 5.63
CA THR A 833 50.15 -57.14 5.52
C THR A 833 48.94 -56.21 5.42
N THR A 834 48.00 -56.53 4.54
CA THR A 834 46.62 -56.03 4.58
C THR A 834 45.73 -57.00 5.37
N ASN A 835 44.79 -56.47 6.14
CA ASN A 835 43.71 -57.23 6.78
C ASN A 835 42.41 -56.42 6.67
N ASN A 836 41.69 -56.61 5.57
CA ASN A 836 40.43 -55.93 5.27
C ASN A 836 39.26 -56.39 6.16
N THR A 837 39.41 -57.43 6.99
CA THR A 837 38.38 -57.82 7.98
C THR A 837 38.56 -57.08 9.31
N ALA A 838 39.77 -56.59 9.60
CA ALA A 838 40.09 -55.85 10.81
C ALA A 838 40.59 -54.42 10.51
N GLY A 839 40.24 -53.87 9.34
CA GLY A 839 40.54 -52.48 8.99
C GLY A 839 42.01 -52.09 9.11
N THR A 840 42.98 -52.95 8.77
CA THR A 840 44.41 -52.66 9.05
C THR A 840 45.36 -52.92 7.88
N VAL A 841 46.32 -52.01 7.69
CA VAL A 841 47.46 -52.18 6.78
C VAL A 841 48.77 -51.85 7.50
N ARG A 842 49.73 -52.78 7.45
CA ARG A 842 51.06 -52.60 8.03
C ARG A 842 52.09 -52.24 6.97
N LEU A 843 52.82 -51.16 7.23
CA LEU A 843 54.03 -50.73 6.54
C LEU A 843 55.22 -50.90 7.48
N ASN A 844 56.26 -51.57 6.99
CA ASN A 844 57.54 -51.77 7.64
C ASN A 844 58.58 -51.81 6.51
N ALA A 845 59.58 -50.94 6.58
CA ALA A 845 60.60 -50.83 5.54
C ALA A 845 61.95 -50.38 6.11
N THR A 846 63.02 -50.76 5.43
CA THR A 846 64.40 -50.41 5.79
C THR A 846 65.11 -49.78 4.59
N SER A 847 66.06 -48.87 4.85
CA SER A 847 66.90 -48.29 3.80
C SER A 847 68.39 -48.56 4.07
N ALA A 848 69.16 -48.45 2.99
CA ALA A 848 70.62 -48.44 2.97
C ALA A 848 71.15 -47.29 2.09
N ILE A 849 70.35 -46.23 1.91
CA ILE A 849 70.72 -45.01 1.19
C ILE A 849 71.24 -43.99 2.20
N ASP A 850 72.53 -43.65 2.10
CA ASP A 850 73.16 -42.62 2.94
C ASP A 850 72.51 -41.24 2.66
N GLY A 851 72.03 -40.55 3.71
CA GLY A 851 71.43 -39.22 3.60
C GLY A 851 69.90 -39.17 3.42
N LEU A 852 69.24 -40.34 3.29
CA LEU A 852 67.79 -40.41 3.05
C LEU A 852 66.98 -39.67 4.13
N GLY A 853 66.18 -38.68 3.72
CA GLY A 853 65.30 -37.90 4.60
C GLY A 853 65.96 -36.73 5.33
N GLY A 854 67.25 -36.46 5.10
CA GLY A 854 67.99 -35.36 5.75
C GLY A 854 67.50 -33.98 5.32
N GLY A 855 66.48 -33.44 6.01
CA GLY A 855 65.82 -32.18 5.66
C GLY A 855 64.88 -32.27 4.45
N GLN A 856 64.48 -33.47 4.04
CA GLN A 856 63.53 -33.70 2.94
C GLN A 856 62.49 -34.75 3.34
N ARG A 857 61.28 -34.62 2.77
CA ARG A 857 60.17 -35.56 3.00
C ARG A 857 60.27 -36.72 2.01
N VAL A 858 60.23 -37.95 2.51
CA VAL A 858 60.42 -39.18 1.72
C VAL A 858 59.21 -40.09 1.87
N LEU A 859 58.75 -40.68 0.77
CA LEU A 859 57.66 -41.65 0.78
C LEU A 859 58.13 -42.97 1.44
N LEU A 860 57.57 -43.32 2.59
CA LEU A 860 57.72 -44.64 3.20
C LEU A 860 56.99 -45.71 2.37
N GLY A 861 55.77 -45.40 1.95
CA GLY A 861 54.97 -46.25 1.10
C GLY A 861 53.56 -45.72 0.91
N LYS A 862 52.84 -46.34 -0.02
CA LYS A 862 51.46 -46.00 -0.35
C LYS A 862 50.55 -47.22 -0.50
N VAL A 863 49.30 -47.04 -0.12
CA VAL A 863 48.27 -48.08 -0.05
C VAL A 863 47.12 -47.65 -0.95
N ARG A 864 46.78 -48.48 -1.95
CA ARG A 864 45.62 -48.19 -2.82
C ARG A 864 44.35 -48.72 -2.19
N PHE A 865 43.38 -47.85 -2.00
CA PHE A 865 42.03 -48.21 -1.59
C PHE A 865 41.11 -48.35 -2.81
N THR A 866 40.14 -49.25 -2.71
CA THR A 866 39.11 -49.47 -3.73
C THR A 866 37.74 -49.62 -3.07
N PRO A 867 36.69 -49.06 -3.68
CA PRO A 867 35.37 -48.98 -3.07
C PRO A 867 34.69 -50.35 -3.02
N LEU A 868 33.81 -50.52 -2.04
CA LEU A 868 32.97 -51.70 -1.85
C LEU A 868 31.70 -51.60 -2.71
N ALA A 869 31.00 -52.71 -2.91
CA ALA A 869 29.90 -52.78 -3.89
C ALA A 869 28.65 -51.96 -3.51
N ASN A 870 28.59 -51.48 -2.27
CA ASN A 870 27.51 -50.68 -1.67
C ASN A 870 28.06 -49.32 -1.19
N GLY A 871 29.24 -48.93 -1.67
CA GLY A 871 29.96 -47.67 -1.44
C GLY A 871 29.77 -46.97 -0.09
N LEU A 872 29.13 -45.79 -0.12
CA LEU A 872 28.96 -44.84 0.99
C LEU A 872 27.51 -44.37 1.04
N ALA A 873 26.82 -44.61 2.16
CA ALA A 873 25.42 -44.22 2.32
C ALA A 873 25.20 -42.71 2.10
N ALA A 874 24.16 -42.38 1.33
CA ALA A 874 23.67 -41.00 1.21
C ALA A 874 23.25 -40.43 2.60
N PRO A 875 23.69 -39.22 2.98
CA PRO A 875 23.35 -38.62 4.28
C PRO A 875 21.87 -38.21 4.36
N VAL A 876 21.37 -37.99 5.57
CA VAL A 876 19.98 -37.51 5.81
C VAL A 876 19.93 -36.01 6.18
N VAL A 877 18.73 -35.42 6.22
CA VAL A 877 18.53 -33.98 6.51
C VAL A 877 19.15 -33.63 7.87
N GLY A 878 20.12 -32.72 7.85
CA GLY A 878 20.84 -32.27 9.05
C GLY A 878 22.12 -33.04 9.36
N GLU A 879 22.44 -34.09 8.60
CA GLU A 879 23.79 -34.66 8.56
C GLU A 879 24.70 -33.88 7.60
N SER A 880 26.00 -34.06 7.75
CA SER A 880 27.00 -33.32 6.98
C SER A 880 27.27 -34.02 5.64
N LEU A 881 27.35 -33.26 4.54
CA LEU A 881 27.42 -33.79 3.17
C LEU A 881 28.68 -34.66 2.92
N GLY A 882 28.54 -35.97 3.09
CA GLY A 882 29.63 -36.95 2.93
C GLY A 882 30.59 -37.00 4.11
N VAL A 883 31.40 -38.06 4.14
CA VAL A 883 32.19 -38.49 5.30
C VAL A 883 33.54 -37.78 5.37
N ASP A 884 33.89 -37.22 6.53
CA ASP A 884 35.22 -36.65 6.77
C ASP A 884 36.29 -37.76 6.78
N PHE A 885 37.42 -37.54 6.12
CA PHE A 885 38.42 -38.60 5.92
C PHE A 885 39.03 -39.17 7.23
N SER A 886 38.88 -38.48 8.36
CA SER A 886 39.23 -38.97 9.70
C SER A 886 38.34 -40.10 10.21
N GLU A 887 37.09 -40.21 9.75
CA GLU A 887 36.19 -41.32 10.12
C GLU A 887 36.60 -42.59 9.37
N PHE A 888 36.89 -42.47 8.07
CA PHE A 888 37.50 -43.54 7.30
C PHE A 888 38.89 -43.92 7.84
N LEU A 889 39.82 -42.96 8.01
CA LEU A 889 41.19 -43.22 8.44
C LEU A 889 41.33 -43.15 9.98
N THR A 890 40.56 -43.99 10.67
CA THR A 890 40.39 -44.01 12.14
C THR A 890 41.64 -43.76 12.99
N SER A 891 42.83 -44.24 12.58
CA SER A 891 44.11 -43.85 13.18
C SER A 891 45.32 -44.36 12.39
N VAL A 892 46.49 -43.74 12.62
CA VAL A 892 47.80 -44.36 12.33
C VAL A 892 48.50 -44.68 13.65
N SER A 893 48.96 -45.92 13.81
CA SER A 893 49.43 -46.46 15.09
C SER A 893 50.69 -47.32 14.90
N ASN A 894 51.39 -47.66 16.00
CA ASN A 894 52.66 -48.40 15.96
C ASN A 894 53.71 -47.76 15.03
N THR A 895 53.76 -46.42 15.03
CA THR A 895 54.75 -45.66 14.27
C THR A 895 56.12 -45.76 14.94
N SER A 896 57.15 -46.01 14.13
CA SER A 896 58.53 -45.91 14.56
C SER A 896 59.41 -45.40 13.43
N MET A 897 60.46 -44.66 13.76
CA MET A 897 61.50 -44.25 12.82
C MET A 897 62.87 -44.57 13.42
N THR A 898 63.79 -45.14 12.64
CA THR A 898 65.18 -45.34 13.06
C THR A 898 66.08 -44.45 12.22
N VAL A 899 66.64 -43.41 12.85
CA VAL A 899 67.51 -42.43 12.20
C VAL A 899 68.95 -42.66 12.66
N ASP A 900 69.93 -42.62 11.73
CA ASP A 900 71.36 -42.75 12.09
C ASP A 900 71.74 -41.69 13.15
N ARG A 901 72.62 -42.07 14.08
CA ARG A 901 73.08 -41.30 15.26
C ARG A 901 72.02 -40.91 16.29
N VAL A 902 70.75 -40.73 15.90
CA VAL A 902 69.63 -40.44 16.81
C VAL A 902 69.12 -41.72 17.50
N GLY A 903 68.94 -42.81 16.73
CA GLY A 903 68.42 -44.09 17.22
C GLY A 903 66.97 -44.34 16.82
N VAL A 904 66.25 -45.12 17.64
CA VAL A 904 64.82 -45.42 17.41
C VAL A 904 63.96 -44.37 18.10
N ILE A 905 63.11 -43.72 17.30
CA ILE A 905 62.04 -42.82 17.72
C ILE A 905 60.75 -43.66 17.70
N ASP A 906 60.27 -44.05 18.88
CA ASP A 906 58.96 -44.67 19.07
C ASP A 906 57.89 -43.57 19.15
N SER A 907 56.77 -43.73 18.44
CA SER A 907 55.67 -42.76 18.37
C SER A 907 56.08 -41.32 17.97
N PRO A 908 56.75 -41.10 16.81
CA PRO A 908 56.96 -39.77 16.25
C PRO A 908 55.63 -39.05 15.95
N THR A 909 55.67 -37.71 15.88
CA THR A 909 54.50 -36.87 15.58
C THR A 909 53.84 -37.29 14.27
N ILE A 910 52.52 -37.47 14.27
CA ILE A 910 51.76 -37.87 13.09
C ILE A 910 50.78 -36.77 12.70
N ASP A 911 50.95 -36.24 11.51
CA ASP A 911 49.99 -35.42 10.79
C ASP A 911 49.11 -36.38 9.95
N ALA A 912 47.98 -36.78 10.54
CA ALA A 912 47.23 -37.97 10.13
C ALA A 912 45.85 -37.69 9.52
N THR A 913 45.42 -36.42 9.48
CA THR A 913 44.05 -36.02 9.11
C THR A 913 44.07 -35.14 7.86
N PRO A 914 44.11 -35.72 6.65
CA PRO A 914 43.80 -35.02 5.42
C PRO A 914 42.51 -34.22 5.53
N SER A 915 42.49 -32.98 5.02
CA SER A 915 41.28 -32.18 4.80
C SER A 915 40.50 -32.67 3.56
N THR A 916 40.48 -33.98 3.37
CA THR A 916 39.80 -34.69 2.30
C THR A 916 38.40 -35.05 2.79
N ARG A 917 37.45 -35.06 1.86
CA ARG A 917 36.10 -35.56 2.12
C ARG A 917 35.75 -36.69 1.16
N LEU A 918 35.13 -37.74 1.68
CA LEU A 918 34.62 -38.87 0.93
C LEU A 918 33.14 -38.59 0.62
N LEU A 919 32.82 -38.20 -0.61
CA LEU A 919 31.46 -37.85 -1.00
C LEU A 919 30.73 -39.06 -1.61
N PRO A 920 29.49 -39.38 -1.18
CA PRO A 920 28.63 -40.32 -1.90
C PRO A 920 28.31 -39.80 -3.31
N MET A 921 27.97 -40.68 -4.24
CA MET A 921 27.59 -40.31 -5.60
C MET A 921 26.30 -39.50 -5.57
N ILE A 922 26.39 -38.26 -6.04
CA ILE A 922 25.28 -37.31 -6.02
C ILE A 922 24.09 -37.91 -6.79
N TYR A 923 23.00 -38.13 -6.07
CA TYR A 923 21.73 -38.74 -6.53
C TYR A 923 21.71 -40.26 -6.76
N ASP A 924 22.69 -41.03 -6.28
CA ASP A 924 22.48 -42.45 -5.97
C ASP A 924 21.81 -42.51 -4.59
N LEU A 925 20.48 -42.68 -4.56
CA LEU A 925 19.66 -42.56 -3.34
C LEU A 925 19.35 -43.92 -2.70
N ASN A 926 19.77 -45.01 -3.34
CA ASN A 926 19.63 -46.39 -2.83
C ASN A 926 20.97 -47.16 -2.78
N ASP A 927 22.09 -46.45 -2.95
CA ASP A 927 23.47 -46.95 -2.87
C ASP A 927 23.78 -48.16 -3.79
N ASP A 928 23.09 -48.31 -4.94
CA ASP A 928 23.23 -49.47 -5.85
C ASP A 928 24.29 -49.31 -6.95
N GLY A 929 24.98 -48.16 -6.95
CA GLY A 929 26.05 -47.78 -7.86
C GLY A 929 25.56 -47.26 -9.21
N LYS A 930 24.30 -46.79 -9.30
CA LYS A 930 23.64 -46.29 -10.52
C LYS A 930 22.58 -45.24 -10.18
N VAL A 931 22.64 -44.08 -10.82
CA VAL A 931 21.55 -43.07 -10.75
C VAL A 931 20.43 -43.50 -11.69
N GLY A 932 19.43 -44.23 -11.15
CA GLY A 932 18.41 -44.95 -11.91
C GLY A 932 16.97 -44.43 -11.73
N ILE A 933 16.00 -45.27 -12.14
CA ILE A 933 14.57 -44.92 -12.08
C ILE A 933 13.98 -45.14 -10.67
N ARG A 934 14.67 -45.90 -9.80
CA ARG A 934 14.39 -45.98 -8.35
C ARG A 934 14.73 -44.66 -7.68
N ASP A 935 15.94 -44.18 -7.89
CA ASP A 935 16.45 -42.90 -7.40
C ASP A 935 15.54 -41.74 -7.80
N PHE A 936 14.99 -41.77 -9.02
CA PHE A 936 14.00 -40.78 -9.46
C PHE A 936 12.68 -40.89 -8.69
N SER A 937 12.21 -42.11 -8.39
CA SER A 937 11.05 -42.33 -7.54
C SER A 937 11.29 -41.84 -6.11
N ASP A 938 12.46 -42.13 -5.54
CA ASP A 938 12.82 -41.77 -4.17
C ASP A 938 13.03 -40.25 -4.03
N PHE A 939 13.68 -39.62 -5.01
CA PHE A 939 13.80 -38.17 -5.15
C PHE A 939 12.41 -37.50 -5.21
N MET A 940 11.53 -37.96 -6.10
CA MET A 940 10.19 -37.40 -6.25
C MET A 940 9.30 -37.63 -5.02
N ALA A 941 9.43 -38.77 -4.34
CA ALA A 941 8.72 -39.06 -3.10
C ALA A 941 9.14 -38.13 -1.96
N ALA A 942 10.43 -37.77 -1.87
CA ALA A 942 10.93 -36.83 -0.88
C ALA A 942 10.54 -35.37 -1.21
N VAL A 943 10.64 -34.93 -2.48
CA VAL A 943 10.18 -33.58 -2.91
C VAL A 943 8.67 -33.41 -2.64
N GLY A 944 7.87 -34.46 -2.82
CA GLY A 944 6.44 -34.46 -2.49
C GLY A 944 6.13 -34.38 -0.98
N ASN A 945 7.10 -34.61 -0.10
CA ASN A 945 6.92 -34.68 1.35
C ASN A 945 7.89 -33.75 2.09
N ARG A 946 7.50 -32.47 2.22
CA ARG A 946 8.31 -31.40 2.84
C ARG A 946 8.71 -31.59 4.31
N ASN A 947 8.32 -32.70 4.94
CA ASN A 947 8.75 -33.11 6.29
C ASN A 947 9.58 -34.41 6.27
N SER A 948 10.03 -34.87 5.10
CA SER A 948 10.92 -36.02 4.96
C SER A 948 12.28 -35.72 5.59
N ALA A 949 12.78 -36.64 6.42
CA ALA A 949 14.14 -36.57 6.94
C ALA A 949 15.19 -37.06 5.92
N GLN A 950 14.80 -37.61 4.77
CA GLN A 950 15.68 -38.40 3.89
C GLN A 950 16.22 -37.63 2.66
N PHE A 951 16.43 -36.32 2.76
CA PHE A 951 16.82 -35.48 1.62
C PHE A 951 18.11 -34.69 1.86
N VAL A 952 18.83 -34.42 0.76
CA VAL A 952 20.10 -33.71 0.76
C VAL A 952 20.01 -32.56 -0.25
N ASP A 953 20.10 -31.33 0.24
CA ASP A 953 20.19 -30.14 -0.60
C ASP A 953 21.66 -29.95 -1.06
N PHE A 954 22.04 -30.69 -2.10
CA PHE A 954 23.44 -30.80 -2.55
C PHE A 954 24.05 -29.48 -3.07
N ASP A 955 23.23 -28.49 -3.48
CA ASP A 955 23.71 -27.15 -3.87
C ASP A 955 23.35 -26.04 -2.85
N LEU A 956 22.70 -26.41 -1.73
CA LEU A 956 22.26 -25.54 -0.63
C LEU A 956 21.37 -24.36 -1.10
N SER A 957 20.67 -24.53 -2.23
CA SER A 957 19.85 -23.48 -2.84
C SER A 957 18.43 -23.39 -2.27
N GLY A 958 17.94 -24.45 -1.63
CA GLY A 958 16.54 -24.65 -1.30
C GLY A 958 15.61 -24.83 -2.52
N ASP A 959 16.13 -24.82 -3.75
CA ASP A 959 15.34 -24.83 -4.98
C ASP A 959 15.11 -26.26 -5.52
N LEU A 960 14.20 -26.96 -4.84
CA LEU A 960 13.77 -28.33 -5.18
C LEU A 960 13.14 -28.47 -6.58
N GLU A 961 12.66 -27.38 -7.18
CA GLU A 961 11.95 -27.36 -8.46
C GLU A 961 12.83 -26.79 -9.61
N GLY A 962 14.02 -26.24 -9.29
CA GLY A 962 14.95 -25.61 -10.23
C GLY A 962 16.28 -26.35 -10.39
N THR A 963 17.36 -25.82 -9.80
CA THR A 963 18.74 -26.30 -10.07
C THR A 963 18.94 -27.76 -9.66
N GLY A 964 18.50 -28.15 -8.47
CA GLY A 964 18.63 -29.53 -7.97
C GLY A 964 18.01 -30.58 -8.90
N PHE A 965 16.82 -30.31 -9.46
CA PHE A 965 16.19 -31.20 -10.45
C PHE A 965 17.00 -31.28 -11.75
N SER A 966 17.58 -30.16 -12.19
CA SER A 966 18.42 -30.13 -13.40
C SER A 966 19.75 -30.89 -13.22
N TYR A 967 20.32 -30.87 -12.02
CA TYR A 967 21.51 -31.68 -11.69
C TYR A 967 21.15 -33.17 -11.60
N PHE A 968 20.04 -33.54 -10.95
CA PHE A 968 19.52 -34.92 -10.95
C PHE A 968 19.33 -35.44 -12.39
N GLN A 969 18.68 -34.65 -13.25
CA GLN A 969 18.49 -34.98 -14.67
C GLN A 969 19.81 -35.17 -15.43
N SER A 970 20.88 -34.45 -15.04
CA SER A 970 22.20 -34.58 -15.65
C SER A 970 22.97 -35.82 -15.21
N ALA A 971 22.67 -36.34 -14.02
CA ALA A 971 23.29 -37.52 -13.44
C ALA A 971 22.62 -38.84 -13.88
N LEU A 972 21.34 -38.82 -14.26
CA LEU A 972 20.56 -40.03 -14.57
C LEU A 972 21.20 -40.90 -15.67
N GLY A 973 21.32 -42.21 -15.38
CA GLY A 973 22.00 -43.19 -16.23
C GLY A 973 23.52 -43.30 -15.97
N SER A 974 24.08 -42.50 -15.05
CA SER A 974 25.44 -42.69 -14.55
C SER A 974 25.54 -43.99 -13.76
N THR A 975 26.68 -44.68 -13.88
CA THR A 975 26.95 -45.94 -13.16
C THR A 975 28.42 -46.04 -12.78
N TYR A 976 28.73 -46.82 -11.73
CA TYR A 976 30.08 -47.12 -11.25
C TYR A 976 31.08 -47.52 -12.37
N GLN A 977 30.62 -48.11 -13.47
CA GLN A 977 31.48 -48.61 -14.55
C GLN A 977 31.61 -47.65 -15.75
N SER A 978 30.93 -46.50 -15.80
CA SER A 978 30.92 -45.63 -16.98
C SER A 978 30.60 -44.15 -16.70
N GLN A 979 31.61 -43.35 -16.35
CA GLN A 979 31.55 -41.88 -16.42
C GLN A 979 31.69 -41.39 -17.89
N VAL A 980 30.69 -41.62 -18.74
CA VAL A 980 30.63 -41.08 -20.11
C VAL A 980 29.24 -40.53 -20.41
N SER A 981 29.17 -39.34 -20.99
CA SER A 981 28.00 -38.46 -21.01
C SER A 981 26.72 -39.05 -21.62
N GLY A 982 25.63 -38.96 -20.85
CA GLY A 982 24.27 -38.62 -21.31
C GLY A 982 23.66 -39.49 -22.40
N HIS A 983 22.84 -40.46 -22.01
CA HIS A 983 21.82 -41.02 -22.88
C HIS A 983 20.44 -40.41 -22.55
N LEU A 984 19.83 -39.76 -23.53
CA LEU A 984 18.45 -39.28 -23.39
C LEU A 984 17.51 -40.47 -23.23
N ILE A 985 16.74 -40.51 -22.15
CA ILE A 985 15.61 -41.43 -22.00
C ILE A 985 14.61 -41.18 -23.14
N SER A 986 13.96 -42.23 -23.65
CA SER A 986 12.92 -42.04 -24.66
C SER A 986 11.67 -41.40 -24.07
N ALA A 987 10.90 -40.68 -24.90
CA ALA A 987 9.68 -40.02 -24.48
C ALA A 987 8.65 -40.99 -23.86
N ASP A 988 8.68 -42.27 -24.26
CA ASP A 988 7.79 -43.31 -23.76
C ASP A 988 8.00 -43.60 -22.26
N VAL A 989 9.23 -43.43 -21.75
CA VAL A 989 9.56 -43.58 -20.33
C VAL A 989 9.16 -42.32 -19.54
N TYR A 990 9.31 -41.14 -20.16
CA TYR A 990 8.85 -39.86 -19.60
C TYR A 990 7.32 -39.84 -19.43
N ASP A 991 6.56 -40.27 -20.45
CA ASP A 991 5.10 -40.38 -20.40
C ASP A 991 4.63 -41.46 -19.40
N ALA A 992 5.39 -42.55 -19.24
CA ALA A 992 5.11 -43.56 -18.20
C ALA A 992 5.28 -42.98 -16.78
N ALA A 993 6.38 -42.27 -16.52
CA ALA A 993 6.68 -41.65 -15.22
C ALA A 993 5.71 -40.51 -14.84
N MET A 994 5.10 -39.85 -15.84
CA MET A 994 4.05 -38.83 -15.65
C MET A 994 2.63 -39.41 -15.54
N SER A 995 2.47 -40.74 -15.53
CA SER A 995 1.17 -41.41 -15.40
C SER A 995 0.83 -41.76 -13.95
N ASN A 996 -0.46 -41.74 -13.59
CA ASN A 996 -0.97 -42.07 -12.24
C ASN A 996 -0.85 -43.57 -11.86
N ALA A 997 0.06 -44.34 -12.49
CA ALA A 997 0.27 -45.75 -12.19
C ALA A 997 0.97 -45.97 -10.83
N ILE A 998 1.77 -45.01 -10.36
CA ILE A 998 2.60 -45.10 -9.14
C ILE A 998 1.81 -44.80 -7.85
N LEU A 999 0.55 -45.22 -7.78
CA LEU A 999 -0.35 -45.02 -6.61
C LEU A 999 -1.10 -46.29 -6.17
N ALA A 1000 -0.74 -47.46 -6.72
CA ALA A 1000 -1.10 -48.75 -6.15
C ALA A 1000 0.07 -49.26 -5.28
N PRO A 1001 -0.16 -49.73 -4.03
CA PRO A 1001 0.89 -50.33 -3.22
C PRO A 1001 1.25 -51.72 -3.80
N GLN A 1002 2.20 -51.73 -4.73
CA GLN A 1002 2.89 -52.96 -5.11
C GLN A 1002 3.84 -53.32 -3.98
N PHE A 1003 3.59 -54.44 -3.29
CA PHE A 1003 4.64 -55.09 -2.52
C PHE A 1003 5.75 -55.45 -3.50
N GLY A 1004 6.93 -54.84 -3.34
CA GLY A 1004 8.12 -55.27 -4.06
C GLY A 1004 8.58 -56.65 -3.59
N PRO A 1005 9.59 -57.25 -4.25
CA PRO A 1005 10.25 -58.45 -3.75
C PRO A 1005 10.73 -58.23 -2.31
N GLU A 1006 10.18 -58.98 -1.35
CA GLU A 1006 10.61 -58.92 0.06
C GLU A 1006 11.90 -59.75 0.24
N ASP A 1007 12.94 -59.17 0.85
CA ASP A 1007 14.19 -59.85 1.29
C ASP A 1007 13.98 -60.92 2.40
N SER A 1008 12.77 -61.48 2.48
CA SER A 1008 12.36 -62.53 3.41
C SER A 1008 11.32 -63.48 2.81
N ALA A 1009 11.14 -63.47 1.49
CA ALA A 1009 10.41 -64.52 0.77
C ALA A 1009 11.08 -65.88 1.04
N SER A 1010 10.32 -66.81 1.64
CA SER A 1010 10.83 -68.14 1.96
C SER A 1010 11.01 -68.97 0.68
N LEU A 1011 12.26 -69.34 0.38
CA LEU A 1011 12.63 -70.16 -0.79
C LEU A 1011 11.74 -71.39 -0.94
N LEU A 1012 11.35 -71.69 -2.17
CA LEU A 1012 10.52 -72.84 -2.52
C LEU A 1012 11.22 -74.16 -2.14
N ALA A 1013 10.56 -74.99 -1.34
CA ALA A 1013 11.03 -76.35 -1.08
C ALA A 1013 10.23 -77.36 -1.90
N MET A 1014 10.79 -78.55 -2.16
CA MET A 1014 10.07 -79.60 -2.89
C MET A 1014 8.80 -80.04 -2.12
N SER A 1015 8.77 -79.87 -0.80
CA SER A 1015 7.58 -80.08 0.05
C SER A 1015 6.43 -79.07 -0.17
N ASP A 1016 6.65 -78.01 -0.94
CA ASP A 1016 5.63 -77.05 -1.39
C ASP A 1016 5.06 -77.48 -2.74
N VAL A 1017 5.92 -77.88 -3.66
CA VAL A 1017 5.53 -78.52 -4.94
C VAL A 1017 4.74 -79.82 -4.68
N GLU A 1018 5.21 -80.67 -3.76
CA GLU A 1018 4.50 -81.88 -3.30
C GLU A 1018 3.13 -81.54 -2.69
N ARG A 1019 2.97 -80.37 -2.06
CA ARG A 1019 1.70 -79.93 -1.47
C ARG A 1019 0.68 -79.64 -2.57
N ILE A 1020 1.03 -78.78 -3.54
CA ILE A 1020 0.16 -78.47 -4.68
C ILE A 1020 -0.17 -79.75 -5.46
N THR A 1021 0.86 -80.49 -5.86
CA THR A 1021 0.69 -81.69 -6.70
C THR A 1021 -0.10 -82.80 -6.01
N SER A 1022 -0.07 -82.91 -4.67
CA SER A 1022 -0.89 -83.87 -3.92
C SER A 1022 -2.40 -83.61 -3.93
N GLN A 1023 -2.84 -82.37 -4.21
CA GLN A 1023 -4.25 -81.99 -4.26
C GLN A 1023 -4.84 -82.05 -5.68
N LEU A 1024 -3.99 -82.19 -6.71
CA LEU A 1024 -4.44 -82.31 -8.09
C LEU A 1024 -4.90 -83.74 -8.43
N PRO A 1025 -5.81 -83.92 -9.41
CA PRO A 1025 -6.20 -85.23 -9.89
C PRO A 1025 -4.98 -86.04 -10.36
N ALA A 1026 -4.90 -87.32 -9.95
CA ALA A 1026 -3.74 -88.20 -10.18
C ALA A 1026 -3.44 -88.55 -11.65
N PHE A 1027 -4.13 -87.95 -12.62
CA PHE A 1027 -3.78 -88.00 -14.05
C PHE A 1027 -2.84 -86.86 -14.47
N ILE A 1028 -2.83 -85.73 -13.75
CA ILE A 1028 -2.08 -84.52 -14.14
C ILE A 1028 -0.60 -84.65 -13.73
N ILE A 1029 -0.31 -85.08 -12.51
CA ILE A 1029 1.07 -85.30 -12.01
C ILE A 1029 1.09 -86.49 -11.03
N SER A 1030 2.17 -87.28 -11.04
CA SER A 1030 2.46 -88.26 -10.00
C SER A 1030 3.93 -88.16 -9.57
N PRO A 1031 4.24 -87.87 -8.29
CA PRO A 1031 5.61 -87.57 -7.84
C PRO A 1031 6.50 -88.81 -7.65
N THR A 1032 6.08 -90.00 -8.10
CA THR A 1032 6.86 -91.25 -7.93
C THR A 1032 7.32 -91.80 -9.27
N VAL A 1033 8.63 -91.74 -9.53
CA VAL A 1033 9.24 -92.35 -10.73
C VAL A 1033 9.06 -93.87 -10.69
N THR A 1034 8.32 -94.40 -11.67
CA THR A 1034 8.31 -95.84 -12.00
C THR A 1034 8.85 -96.02 -13.42
N SER A 1035 9.52 -97.14 -13.67
CA SER A 1035 10.63 -97.19 -14.63
C SER A 1035 10.26 -97.47 -16.09
N ASP A 1036 9.11 -96.99 -16.57
CA ASP A 1036 8.72 -97.02 -17.99
C ASP A 1036 7.73 -95.87 -18.29
N THR A 1037 7.87 -95.28 -19.49
CA THR A 1037 7.19 -94.07 -20.04
C THR A 1037 7.55 -92.71 -19.41
N ASN A 1038 7.11 -91.62 -20.07
CA ASN A 1038 7.64 -90.25 -19.94
C ASN A 1038 7.28 -89.59 -18.59
N ALA A 1039 8.02 -89.91 -17.53
CA ALA A 1039 7.89 -89.24 -16.24
C ALA A 1039 8.43 -87.80 -16.29
N ILE A 1040 7.61 -86.83 -15.88
CA ILE A 1040 7.99 -85.42 -15.78
C ILE A 1040 8.72 -85.22 -14.43
N SER A 1041 9.91 -84.64 -14.46
CA SER A 1041 10.71 -84.33 -13.27
C SER A 1041 10.65 -82.84 -12.97
N ILE A 1042 10.15 -82.45 -11.80
CA ILE A 1042 10.28 -81.08 -11.32
C ILE A 1042 11.58 -80.96 -10.50
N GLN A 1043 12.32 -79.88 -10.71
CA GLN A 1043 13.49 -79.49 -9.93
C GLN A 1043 13.32 -78.02 -9.52
N ILE A 1044 13.95 -77.63 -8.42
CA ILE A 1044 14.00 -76.23 -7.96
C ILE A 1044 15.45 -75.80 -8.08
N ALA A 1045 15.68 -74.66 -8.73
CA ALA A 1045 16.99 -74.11 -9.00
C ALA A 1045 16.93 -72.58 -8.98
N ASP A 1046 18.08 -71.93 -8.79
CA ASP A 1046 18.26 -70.49 -8.99
C ASP A 1046 18.26 -70.22 -10.52
N LEU A 1047 17.32 -69.44 -11.03
CA LEU A 1047 17.19 -69.14 -12.47
C LEU A 1047 17.56 -67.69 -12.79
N ASP A 1048 18.34 -67.48 -13.86
CA ASP A 1048 18.91 -66.17 -14.19
C ASP A 1048 17.84 -65.10 -14.51
N GLY A 1049 17.77 -64.05 -13.69
CA GLY A 1049 17.01 -62.83 -13.96
C GLY A 1049 15.53 -62.93 -13.62
N THR A 1050 14.65 -62.77 -14.61
CA THR A 1050 13.19 -62.75 -14.42
C THR A 1050 12.51 -64.07 -14.82
N GLN A 1051 13.23 -65.19 -14.78
CA GLN A 1051 12.72 -66.50 -15.20
C GLN A 1051 12.06 -67.24 -14.03
N LEU A 1052 10.74 -67.23 -13.96
CA LEU A 1052 9.96 -67.93 -12.92
C LEU A 1052 10.07 -69.45 -13.02
N ALA A 1053 10.22 -69.97 -14.25
CA ALA A 1053 10.40 -71.38 -14.54
C ALA A 1053 11.02 -71.59 -15.93
N LYS A 1054 11.37 -72.85 -16.24
CA LYS A 1054 11.93 -73.29 -17.51
C LYS A 1054 11.83 -74.80 -17.73
N THR A 1055 11.05 -75.22 -18.72
CA THR A 1055 11.04 -76.60 -19.23
C THR A 1055 12.24 -76.90 -20.11
N VAL A 1056 12.90 -78.04 -19.87
CA VAL A 1056 13.93 -78.64 -20.74
C VAL A 1056 13.60 -80.12 -20.96
N GLY A 1057 12.88 -80.40 -22.05
CA GLY A 1057 12.42 -81.74 -22.37
C GLY A 1057 11.36 -82.23 -21.39
N SER A 1058 11.66 -83.27 -20.61
CA SER A 1058 10.78 -83.80 -19.55
C SER A 1058 11.16 -83.31 -18.14
N VAL A 1059 11.98 -82.26 -18.04
CA VAL A 1059 12.39 -81.67 -16.75
C VAL A 1059 11.90 -80.22 -16.68
N ILE A 1060 11.09 -79.91 -15.67
CA ILE A 1060 10.68 -78.54 -15.34
C ILE A 1060 11.62 -78.04 -14.25
N TYR A 1061 12.31 -76.93 -14.49
CA TYR A 1061 13.01 -76.19 -13.45
C TYR A 1061 12.09 -75.05 -13.01
N LEU A 1062 11.72 -75.02 -11.74
CA LEU A 1062 11.09 -73.87 -11.10
C LEU A 1062 12.18 -73.01 -10.45
N ASP A 1063 12.00 -71.70 -10.48
CA ASP A 1063 12.88 -70.81 -9.73
C ASP A 1063 12.67 -70.92 -8.21
N GLN A 1064 13.74 -70.68 -7.43
CA GLN A 1064 13.70 -70.85 -5.98
C GLN A 1064 13.01 -69.71 -5.21
N ASP A 1065 12.98 -68.48 -5.73
CA ASP A 1065 12.37 -67.32 -5.05
C ASP A 1065 11.29 -66.58 -5.87
N ALA A 1066 10.98 -67.09 -7.06
CA ALA A 1066 10.07 -66.50 -8.04
C ALA A 1066 10.60 -65.17 -8.63
N ALA A 1067 11.90 -65.12 -8.96
CA ALA A 1067 12.60 -63.91 -9.37
C ALA A 1067 12.42 -62.74 -8.37
N GLY A 1068 12.58 -63.06 -7.08
CA GLY A 1068 12.44 -62.21 -5.91
C GLY A 1068 11.01 -62.03 -5.39
N TRP A 1069 9.97 -62.26 -6.21
CA TRP A 1069 8.58 -61.91 -5.85
C TRP A 1069 7.95 -62.85 -4.81
N GLY A 1070 8.55 -64.00 -4.55
CA GLY A 1070 8.04 -65.02 -3.64
C GLY A 1070 6.88 -65.82 -4.21
N TRP A 1071 6.89 -67.13 -3.95
CA TRP A 1071 5.80 -68.02 -4.35
C TRP A 1071 4.59 -67.93 -3.40
N PHE A 1072 3.40 -67.84 -3.97
CA PHE A 1072 2.15 -68.18 -3.29
C PHE A 1072 1.92 -69.70 -3.41
N VAL A 1073 2.06 -70.41 -2.29
CA VAL A 1073 1.87 -71.86 -2.19
C VAL A 1073 0.48 -72.14 -1.60
N ASP A 1074 -0.53 -72.16 -2.48
CA ASP A 1074 -1.92 -72.39 -2.11
C ASP A 1074 -2.10 -73.73 -1.37
N SER A 1075 -2.65 -73.70 -0.15
CA SER A 1075 -2.99 -74.92 0.61
C SER A 1075 -4.23 -75.66 0.10
N THR A 1076 -5.00 -74.99 -0.74
CA THR A 1076 -6.34 -75.36 -1.21
C THR A 1076 -6.48 -75.02 -2.71
N PRO A 1077 -5.61 -75.51 -3.61
CA PRO A 1077 -5.51 -75.10 -5.02
C PRO A 1077 -6.72 -75.46 -5.91
N LEU A 1078 -7.78 -76.02 -5.34
CA LEU A 1078 -9.09 -76.27 -5.97
C LEU A 1078 -10.14 -75.21 -5.57
N ASP A 1079 -9.86 -74.42 -4.53
CA ASP A 1079 -10.55 -73.18 -4.19
C ASP A 1079 -9.85 -72.01 -4.91
N SER A 1080 -10.49 -70.85 -4.94
CA SER A 1080 -9.88 -69.57 -5.37
C SER A 1080 -10.60 -68.38 -4.73
N SER A 1081 -11.14 -68.56 -3.52
CA SER A 1081 -11.76 -67.50 -2.70
C SER A 1081 -10.82 -66.34 -2.38
N GLU A 1082 -9.51 -66.59 -2.45
CA GLU A 1082 -8.38 -65.67 -2.33
C GLU A 1082 -8.29 -64.66 -3.49
N TYR A 1083 -9.02 -64.90 -4.59
CA TYR A 1083 -8.97 -64.13 -5.82
C TYR A 1083 -10.36 -63.65 -6.27
N THR A 1084 -10.36 -62.52 -6.99
CA THR A 1084 -11.52 -61.97 -7.68
C THR A 1084 -11.34 -62.10 -9.20
N VAL A 1085 -12.41 -62.24 -9.96
CA VAL A 1085 -12.34 -62.34 -11.43
C VAL A 1085 -12.17 -60.94 -12.02
N SER A 1086 -11.20 -60.76 -12.93
CA SER A 1086 -10.97 -59.48 -13.63
C SER A 1086 -12.12 -59.14 -14.58
N ALA A 1087 -12.23 -57.87 -14.97
CA ALA A 1087 -13.35 -57.37 -15.79
C ALA A 1087 -13.39 -57.94 -17.23
N ASP A 1088 -12.30 -58.56 -17.69
CA ASP A 1088 -12.22 -59.30 -18.95
C ASP A 1088 -12.76 -60.74 -18.86
N GLY A 1089 -12.86 -61.30 -17.64
CA GLY A 1089 -13.26 -62.69 -17.39
C GLY A 1089 -12.21 -63.75 -17.73
N GLY A 1090 -10.96 -63.37 -18.06
CA GLY A 1090 -9.90 -64.28 -18.48
C GLY A 1090 -8.75 -64.47 -17.47
N ARG A 1091 -8.70 -63.63 -16.42
CA ARG A 1091 -7.70 -63.70 -15.34
C ARG A 1091 -8.36 -63.60 -13.97
N ARG A 1092 -7.60 -63.94 -12.92
CA ARG A 1092 -8.03 -63.82 -11.52
C ARG A 1092 -6.98 -63.03 -10.75
N VAL A 1093 -7.42 -62.01 -10.02
CA VAL A 1093 -6.55 -61.05 -9.31
C VAL A 1093 -6.84 -61.13 -7.82
N ALA A 1094 -5.80 -61.32 -7.03
CA ALA A 1094 -5.87 -61.41 -5.57
C ALA A 1094 -6.50 -60.15 -4.96
N ALA A 1095 -7.33 -60.31 -3.91
CA ALA A 1095 -7.76 -59.17 -3.12
C ALA A 1095 -6.56 -58.52 -2.41
N ALA A 1096 -6.59 -57.22 -2.14
CA ALA A 1096 -5.44 -56.48 -1.60
C ALA A 1096 -5.03 -56.90 -0.17
N ASP A 1097 -5.90 -57.62 0.55
CA ASP A 1097 -5.69 -58.25 1.85
C ASP A 1097 -5.52 -59.79 1.79
N SER A 1098 -5.46 -60.35 0.58
CA SER A 1098 -5.27 -61.78 0.32
C SER A 1098 -3.81 -62.21 0.51
N PRO A 1099 -3.53 -63.41 1.07
CA PRO A 1099 -2.17 -63.97 1.14
C PRO A 1099 -1.49 -64.20 -0.22
N ALA A 1100 -2.23 -64.11 -1.33
CA ALA A 1100 -1.71 -64.17 -2.69
C ALA A 1100 -1.29 -62.79 -3.26
N ALA A 1101 -1.65 -61.68 -2.61
CA ALA A 1101 -1.33 -60.33 -3.10
C ALA A 1101 0.19 -60.12 -3.18
N GLY A 1102 0.67 -59.62 -4.33
CA GLY A 1102 2.10 -59.33 -4.55
C GLY A 1102 3.00 -60.56 -4.72
N ARG A 1103 2.45 -61.79 -4.84
CA ARG A 1103 3.22 -63.05 -4.95
C ARG A 1103 2.87 -63.82 -6.22
N ILE A 1104 3.77 -64.66 -6.70
CA ILE A 1104 3.56 -65.46 -7.93
C ILE A 1104 2.80 -66.75 -7.60
N ASP A 1105 1.68 -67.00 -8.29
CA ASP A 1105 0.87 -68.22 -8.09
C ASP A 1105 1.58 -69.48 -8.62
N LEU A 1106 2.06 -70.32 -7.71
CA LEU A 1106 2.80 -71.54 -8.03
C LEU A 1106 1.98 -72.54 -8.87
N LEU A 1107 0.66 -72.58 -8.67
CA LEU A 1107 -0.24 -73.45 -9.45
C LEU A 1107 -0.27 -73.04 -10.93
N SER A 1108 -0.42 -71.75 -11.21
CA SER A 1108 -0.44 -71.22 -12.57
C SER A 1108 0.85 -71.53 -13.34
N VAL A 1109 2.02 -71.31 -12.74
CA VAL A 1109 3.31 -71.58 -13.40
C VAL A 1109 3.56 -73.08 -13.59
N LEU A 1110 3.20 -73.92 -12.62
CA LEU A 1110 3.29 -75.38 -12.78
C LEU A 1110 2.46 -75.91 -13.96
N LEU A 1111 1.24 -75.39 -14.15
CA LEU A 1111 0.36 -75.82 -15.25
C LEU A 1111 0.84 -75.28 -16.61
N HIS A 1112 1.39 -74.06 -16.64
CA HIS A 1112 2.01 -73.45 -17.82
C HIS A 1112 3.18 -74.31 -18.35
N GLU A 1113 4.12 -74.68 -17.49
CA GLU A 1113 5.26 -75.53 -17.84
C GLU A 1113 4.84 -76.95 -18.26
N LEU A 1114 3.78 -77.49 -17.65
CA LEU A 1114 3.18 -78.75 -18.12
C LEU A 1114 2.57 -78.60 -19.52
N GLY A 1115 2.11 -77.42 -19.92
CA GLY A 1115 1.74 -77.10 -21.30
C GLY A 1115 2.94 -77.17 -22.24
N HIS A 1116 4.09 -76.63 -21.85
CA HIS A 1116 5.34 -76.71 -22.63
C HIS A 1116 5.88 -78.15 -22.74
N VAL A 1117 5.85 -78.96 -21.66
CA VAL A 1117 6.18 -80.40 -21.74
C VAL A 1117 5.20 -81.13 -22.69
N SER A 1118 3.97 -80.63 -22.81
CA SER A 1118 2.94 -81.13 -23.75
C SER A 1118 3.06 -80.57 -25.17
N GLY A 1119 4.04 -79.70 -25.44
CA GLY A 1119 4.29 -79.11 -26.75
C GLY A 1119 3.40 -77.93 -27.14
N LEU A 1120 2.82 -77.21 -26.17
CA LEU A 1120 2.12 -75.95 -26.41
C LEU A 1120 3.10 -74.77 -26.42
N ASP A 1121 2.93 -73.85 -27.38
CA ASP A 1121 3.62 -72.56 -27.41
C ASP A 1121 2.88 -71.50 -26.57
N HIS A 1122 3.55 -70.38 -26.29
CA HIS A 1122 2.94 -69.24 -25.60
C HIS A 1122 1.75 -68.62 -26.34
N THR A 1123 0.77 -68.14 -25.58
CA THR A 1123 -0.34 -67.29 -26.05
C THR A 1123 -0.21 -65.86 -25.49
N SER A 1124 -1.03 -64.92 -25.96
CA SER A 1124 -1.13 -63.59 -25.35
C SER A 1124 -1.93 -63.61 -24.03
N GLU A 1125 -2.93 -64.49 -23.94
CA GLU A 1125 -3.91 -64.56 -22.85
C GLU A 1125 -4.19 -66.03 -22.44
N GLY A 1126 -4.72 -66.22 -21.23
CA GLY A 1126 -5.00 -67.54 -20.65
C GLY A 1126 -3.78 -68.24 -20.05
N MET A 1127 -3.91 -69.54 -19.75
CA MET A 1127 -2.92 -70.33 -19.01
C MET A 1127 -1.53 -70.39 -19.68
N MET A 1128 -1.45 -70.38 -21.02
CA MET A 1128 -0.19 -70.31 -21.77
C MET A 1128 0.34 -68.86 -21.98
N SER A 1129 -0.17 -67.86 -21.27
CA SER A 1129 0.30 -66.47 -21.41
C SER A 1129 1.79 -66.36 -21.04
N SER A 1130 2.62 -65.78 -21.93
CA SER A 1130 4.08 -65.65 -21.73
C SER A 1130 4.52 -64.78 -20.55
N THR A 1131 3.58 -64.19 -19.81
CA THR A 1131 3.81 -63.37 -18.61
C THR A 1131 2.67 -63.53 -17.62
N ILE A 1132 3.01 -63.65 -16.34
CA ILE A 1132 2.08 -63.57 -15.19
C ILE A 1132 2.56 -62.45 -14.26
N LEU A 1133 1.65 -61.67 -13.71
CA LEU A 1133 1.97 -60.62 -12.74
C LEU A 1133 1.81 -61.12 -11.28
N PRO A 1134 2.53 -60.52 -10.32
CA PRO A 1134 2.32 -60.83 -8.90
C PRO A 1134 0.88 -60.56 -8.46
N GLY A 1135 0.25 -61.55 -7.81
CA GLY A 1135 -1.16 -61.52 -7.45
C GLY A 1135 -2.13 -61.98 -8.55
N GLU A 1136 -1.66 -62.38 -9.74
CA GLU A 1136 -2.51 -63.03 -10.75
C GLU A 1136 -2.52 -64.57 -10.60
N ARG A 1137 -3.67 -65.17 -10.93
CA ARG A 1137 -3.86 -66.60 -11.23
C ARG A 1137 -4.45 -66.74 -12.63
N LEU A 1138 -3.84 -67.59 -13.46
CA LEU A 1138 -4.19 -67.81 -14.88
C LEU A 1138 -5.09 -69.05 -15.11
N VAL A 1139 -5.51 -69.72 -14.04
CA VAL A 1139 -6.46 -70.84 -14.08
C VAL A 1139 -7.88 -70.31 -13.93
N ASP A 1140 -8.74 -70.53 -14.93
CA ASP A 1140 -10.15 -70.11 -14.88
C ASP A 1140 -11.13 -71.29 -14.76
N GLY A 1141 -11.75 -71.40 -13.59
CA GLY A 1141 -12.83 -72.36 -13.32
C GLY A 1141 -12.42 -73.60 -12.52
N GLU A 1142 -13.41 -74.43 -12.20
CA GLU A 1142 -13.21 -75.68 -11.45
C GLU A 1142 -12.36 -76.66 -12.26
N ILE A 1143 -11.34 -77.25 -11.63
CA ILE A 1143 -10.33 -78.11 -12.28
C ILE A 1143 -10.92 -79.44 -12.83
N GLU A 1144 -12.18 -79.77 -12.52
CA GLU A 1144 -12.92 -80.84 -13.22
C GLU A 1144 -13.10 -80.56 -14.74
N SER A 1145 -12.91 -79.33 -15.20
CA SER A 1145 -12.95 -78.94 -16.63
C SER A 1145 -11.72 -79.35 -17.47
N PHE A 1146 -10.64 -79.85 -16.86
CA PHE A 1146 -9.40 -80.22 -17.56
C PHE A 1146 -9.51 -81.48 -18.47
N ASP A 1147 -10.64 -82.19 -18.44
CA ASP A 1147 -10.86 -83.46 -19.19
C ASP A 1147 -10.85 -83.28 -20.72
N GLU A 1148 -11.18 -82.08 -21.24
CA GLU A 1148 -11.22 -81.82 -22.70
C GLU A 1148 -9.98 -81.10 -23.26
N THR A 1149 -9.17 -80.40 -22.45
CA THR A 1149 -8.10 -79.50 -22.95
C THR A 1149 -6.69 -80.06 -22.86
N PHE A 1150 -6.38 -80.89 -21.86
CA PHE A 1150 -5.04 -81.51 -21.73
C PHE A 1150 -4.90 -82.86 -22.46
N TYR A 1151 -5.94 -83.32 -23.15
CA TYR A 1151 -5.95 -84.62 -23.85
C TYR A 1151 -5.45 -84.55 -25.31
N VAL A 1152 -4.27 -83.96 -25.54
CA VAL A 1152 -3.57 -84.08 -26.83
C VAL A 1152 -2.55 -85.21 -26.76
N ALA A 1153 -2.71 -86.20 -27.63
CA ALA A 1153 -1.91 -87.42 -27.60
C ALA A 1153 -0.49 -87.21 -28.14
N ALA A 1154 0.46 -87.99 -27.63
CA ALA A 1154 1.78 -88.15 -28.24
C ALA A 1154 1.69 -88.73 -29.67
N VAL A 1155 2.81 -88.58 -30.41
CA VAL A 1155 3.23 -89.27 -31.67
C VAL A 1155 3.36 -88.37 -32.92
N ASP A 1156 4.64 -88.19 -33.29
CA ASP A 1156 5.23 -88.06 -34.65
C ASP A 1156 5.46 -86.70 -35.39
N GLN A 1157 6.76 -86.49 -35.67
CA GLN A 1157 7.40 -86.18 -36.97
C GLN A 1157 7.33 -84.79 -37.66
N PHE A 1158 8.51 -84.12 -37.57
CA PHE A 1158 9.37 -83.66 -38.69
C PHE A 1158 9.11 -82.34 -39.46
N PHE A 1159 10.21 -81.55 -39.54
CA PHE A 1159 10.54 -80.46 -40.51
C PHE A 1159 9.66 -79.19 -40.50
N GLY A 1160 10.19 -78.00 -40.81
CA GLY A 1160 11.59 -77.61 -41.09
C GLY A 1160 11.74 -76.24 -41.77
N ASP A 1161 12.95 -75.67 -41.69
CA ASP A 1161 13.61 -74.59 -42.46
C ASP A 1161 12.84 -73.29 -42.87
N GLU A 1162 13.48 -72.14 -42.54
CA GLU A 1162 13.37 -70.79 -43.15
C GLU A 1162 11.98 -70.11 -43.29
N GLU A 1163 11.64 -69.22 -42.34
CA GLU A 1163 11.78 -67.74 -42.55
C GLU A 1163 12.00 -67.00 -41.21
#